data_AF-A0A1C7NDV2-F1
#
_entry.id   AF-A0A1C7NDV2-F1
#
_cell.length_a   1.000
_cell.length_b   1.000
_cell.length_c   1.000
_cell.angle_alpha   90.00
_cell.angle_beta   90.00
_cell.angle_gamma   90.00
#
_symmetry.space_group_name_H-M   'P 1'
#
loop_
_entity.id
_entity.type
_entity.pdbx_description
1 polymer ?
#
loop_
_entity_poly.entity_id
_entity_poly.type
_entity_poly.pdbx_seq_one_letter_code
_entity_poly.pdbx_strand_id
1 'polypeptide(L)'
;AIQRKGSIWIPRQQPQARPIFTSLKHVFSKKPVKIPKPRPVTNIQTHHGRQREDSFSWMENLSDQHINTYIQAENDYTKQMMRQHKFLEKIILREMKRKLQVPNALPPLKTVSNGYEYYSTTSSYGMVYLRKKLGEGRDAPEQVLLNTGFLRSMNMGVRKVLLSPDHSLFAYNTEREGMEYGELHFKDLNNSSEWAQNEVLGNVFNFVWANNRVVYYTVPNEQLRPFQVYAHLMGTDQSEDILVFEEPDDTVFVDITCSKDNKFIHINANTLSSSEVRVVSTDHNFSKSSKPLVQLIEPRVPGIEYYVDHHHDTFYILTNADGATNFKLVKTSDHTLQRKYWQDVVTMKATEKIEDVDLFQRHIIVYGKRDGLPMMLCHDLVTHQTHSVKLPEKFCVLYPGTNLDFHTDQVRFSIQSPFMHESTFEYDMSTQKLSPVRVQPVKNFDKSNYTCSQVHVPSHDGKKVPVTLLHKKEIKLNGKNPVLMRSYGAYGTCTDIDFRVEQFPLLERGWVIALPHVRGGSELGRDWYEEGKLKNKMNSFKDFIAVAEHLVDSKLTSPEHLTAMGTSAGGLLVGAMLHMRPDLFKALLLKVPFVDPLSAMLDPSLPLTQIEYPEWGNPTDDPEAYDLIESYAPYDNIHPHLFSDHTSFPSVYITGGMKDQRVAYWQPLKLMARLRHSMPAQYPSTALLQMDLDRGHFSGAEQESRLSDLAQQMAFLITQVNTK
;
A
#
# COMPACT_ATOMS: atom_id res chain seq x y z
N ALA A 1 -62.28 -37.76 -59.11
CA ALA A 1 -61.29 -38.31 -58.18
C ALA A 1 -61.73 -38.03 -56.74
N ILE A 2 -62.34 -39.05 -56.11
CA ILE A 2 -62.47 -39.41 -54.67
C ILE A 2 -62.29 -38.24 -53.65
N GLN A 3 -63.35 -37.56 -53.18
CA GLN A 3 -64.14 -37.80 -51.93
C GLN A 3 -63.29 -38.01 -50.66
N ARG A 4 -63.51 -37.40 -49.47
CA ARG A 4 -64.65 -36.70 -48.83
C ARG A 4 -64.22 -36.20 -47.42
N LYS A 5 -64.88 -35.11 -46.95
CA LYS A 5 -65.31 -34.80 -45.54
C LYS A 5 -64.22 -34.57 -44.47
N GLY A 6 -64.33 -33.65 -43.49
CA GLY A 6 -65.36 -32.70 -43.10
C GLY A 6 -64.92 -31.93 -41.83
N SER A 7 -65.28 -30.65 -41.78
CA SER A 7 -65.89 -29.87 -40.67
C SER A 7 -65.42 -29.96 -39.20
N ILE A 8 -65.21 -28.74 -38.64
CA ILE A 8 -65.69 -28.19 -37.32
C ILE A 8 -64.63 -27.78 -36.27
N TRP A 9 -64.73 -26.49 -35.94
CA TRP A 9 -64.20 -25.67 -34.84
C TRP A 9 -64.61 -26.13 -33.43
N ILE A 10 -63.72 -26.04 -32.43
CA ILE A 10 -64.05 -25.75 -31.00
C ILE A 10 -62.86 -25.00 -30.30
N PRO A 11 -63.11 -24.05 -29.36
CA PRO A 11 -62.12 -23.20 -28.68
C PRO A 11 -61.58 -23.77 -27.35
N ARG A 12 -60.63 -23.02 -26.75
CA ARG A 12 -59.91 -23.20 -25.46
C ARG A 12 -60.69 -23.96 -24.35
N GLN A 13 -59.98 -24.88 -23.70
CA GLN A 13 -60.22 -25.30 -22.32
C GLN A 13 -58.92 -25.31 -21.51
N GLN A 14 -58.97 -24.76 -20.29
CA GLN A 14 -58.02 -25.03 -19.21
C GLN A 14 -58.20 -26.46 -18.70
N PRO A 15 -57.13 -27.08 -18.15
CA PRO A 15 -57.29 -28.05 -17.08
C PRO A 15 -56.45 -27.70 -15.83
N GLN A 16 -57.18 -27.49 -14.74
CA GLN A 16 -57.01 -27.96 -13.36
C GLN A 16 -55.61 -28.26 -12.78
N ALA A 17 -55.44 -27.76 -11.55
CA ALA A 17 -54.35 -28.04 -10.62
C ALA A 17 -54.24 -29.54 -10.23
N ARG A 18 -53.00 -30.04 -10.18
CA ARG A 18 -52.56 -31.17 -9.35
C ARG A 18 -51.26 -30.78 -8.62
N PRO A 19 -51.07 -31.18 -7.35
CA PRO A 19 -49.95 -30.73 -6.53
C PRO A 19 -48.67 -31.47 -6.91
N ILE A 20 -47.65 -30.75 -7.40
CA ILE A 20 -46.30 -31.31 -7.61
C ILE A 20 -45.50 -31.12 -6.31
N PHE A 21 -45.92 -31.82 -5.26
CA PHE A 21 -45.08 -32.15 -4.11
C PHE A 21 -44.73 -33.63 -4.23
N THR A 22 -43.84 -34.00 -5.15
CA THR A 22 -43.04 -35.23 -5.11
C THR A 22 -42.15 -35.28 -6.35
N SER A 23 -40.87 -34.94 -6.17
CA SER A 23 -39.69 -35.40 -6.94
C SER A 23 -38.64 -34.28 -7.06
N LEU A 24 -38.15 -33.83 -5.91
CA LEU A 24 -36.84 -33.19 -5.78
C LEU A 24 -36.01 -33.97 -4.75
N LYS A 25 -35.99 -35.31 -4.89
CA LYS A 25 -34.85 -36.10 -4.44
C LYS A 25 -33.89 -36.23 -5.62
N HIS A 26 -33.31 -35.11 -6.05
CA HIS A 26 -32.01 -35.20 -6.69
C HIS A 26 -31.05 -35.67 -5.60
N VAL A 27 -30.75 -36.96 -5.67
CA VAL A 27 -29.65 -37.60 -4.96
C VAL A 27 -28.39 -36.86 -5.39
N PHE A 28 -28.03 -35.82 -4.64
CA PHE A 28 -26.65 -35.35 -4.60
C PHE A 28 -25.86 -36.49 -3.98
N SER A 29 -25.37 -37.38 -4.82
CA SER A 29 -24.18 -38.16 -4.52
C SER A 29 -23.05 -37.15 -4.29
N LYS A 30 -22.95 -36.65 -3.05
CA LYS A 30 -21.77 -35.94 -2.57
C LYS A 30 -20.67 -37.00 -2.56
N LYS A 31 -19.95 -37.17 -3.68
CA LYS A 31 -18.60 -37.74 -3.58
C LYS A 31 -17.87 -36.90 -2.53
N PRO A 32 -17.34 -37.50 -1.45
CA PRO A 32 -16.62 -36.76 -0.43
C PRO A 32 -15.49 -35.98 -1.11
N VAL A 33 -15.39 -34.69 -0.81
CA VAL A 33 -14.34 -33.83 -1.34
C VAL A 33 -13.01 -34.39 -0.83
N LYS A 34 -12.15 -34.84 -1.73
CA LYS A 34 -10.84 -35.39 -1.34
C LYS A 34 -9.95 -34.23 -0.92
N ILE A 35 -9.66 -34.15 0.38
CA ILE A 35 -8.69 -33.19 0.92
C ILE A 35 -7.31 -33.50 0.29
N PRO A 36 -6.62 -32.51 -0.30
CA PRO A 36 -5.27 -32.70 -0.82
C PRO A 36 -4.34 -33.18 0.31
N LYS A 37 -3.55 -34.22 0.01
CA LYS A 37 -2.58 -34.77 0.96
C LYS A 37 -1.18 -34.42 0.47
N PRO A 38 -0.41 -33.62 1.21
CA PRO A 38 0.97 -33.32 0.84
C PRO A 38 1.85 -34.56 1.03
N ARG A 39 2.94 -34.63 0.26
CA ARG A 39 3.99 -35.64 0.43
C ARG A 39 5.01 -35.11 1.44
N PRO A 40 5.10 -35.64 2.67
CA PRO A 40 6.20 -35.30 3.56
C PRO A 40 7.50 -35.94 3.05
N VAL A 41 8.61 -35.26 3.22
CA VAL A 41 9.97 -35.79 3.02
C VAL A 41 10.74 -35.68 4.32
N THR A 42 11.76 -36.53 4.52
CA THR A 42 12.69 -36.34 5.64
C THR A 42 13.76 -35.35 5.21
N ASN A 43 13.75 -34.16 5.81
CA ASN A 43 14.80 -33.15 5.63
C ASN A 43 15.08 -32.51 6.98
N ILE A 44 16.20 -32.89 7.59
CA ILE A 44 16.64 -32.37 8.89
C ILE A 44 17.81 -31.43 8.63
N GLN A 45 17.59 -30.14 8.90
CA GLN A 45 18.60 -29.11 8.82
C GLN A 45 19.21 -28.88 10.20
N THR A 46 20.50 -28.57 10.27
CA THR A 46 21.18 -28.24 11.52
C THR A 46 21.78 -26.84 11.42
N HIS A 47 21.33 -25.94 12.28
CA HIS A 47 21.84 -24.56 12.40
C HIS A 47 22.11 -24.26 13.86
N HIS A 48 23.28 -23.70 14.18
CA HIS A 48 23.67 -23.37 15.57
C HIS A 48 23.48 -24.54 16.57
N GLY A 49 23.64 -25.79 16.13
CA GLY A 49 23.41 -26.99 16.93
C GLY A 49 21.94 -27.40 17.13
N ARG A 50 20.97 -26.66 16.56
CA ARG A 50 19.52 -26.96 16.59
C ARG A 50 19.14 -27.80 15.38
N GLN A 51 18.32 -28.82 15.59
CA GLN A 51 17.77 -29.63 14.52
C GLN A 51 16.37 -29.16 14.18
N ARG A 52 16.14 -28.84 12.91
CA ARG A 52 14.85 -28.44 12.36
C ARG A 52 14.43 -29.41 11.27
N GLU A 53 13.24 -30.00 11.41
CA GLU A 53 12.66 -30.85 10.38
C GLU A 53 11.73 -30.06 9.46
N ASP A 54 12.13 -29.87 8.21
CA ASP A 54 11.33 -29.23 7.17
C ASP A 54 10.78 -30.26 6.18
N SER A 55 9.71 -30.93 6.56
CA SER A 55 9.14 -32.02 5.77
C SER A 55 8.52 -31.59 4.43
N PHE A 56 8.46 -30.28 4.13
CA PHE A 56 7.87 -29.74 2.90
C PHE A 56 8.83 -28.82 2.12
N SER A 57 10.14 -28.84 2.44
CA SER A 57 11.16 -28.04 1.75
C SER A 57 11.19 -28.24 0.23
N TRP A 58 10.77 -29.40 -0.27
CA TRP A 58 10.70 -29.67 -1.71
C TRP A 58 9.79 -28.69 -2.47
N MET A 59 8.84 -28.04 -1.80
CA MET A 59 7.95 -27.05 -2.39
C MET A 59 8.66 -25.75 -2.80
N GLU A 60 9.88 -25.51 -2.30
CA GLU A 60 10.74 -24.38 -2.67
C GLU A 60 11.34 -24.56 -4.08
N ASN A 61 11.36 -25.79 -4.59
CA ASN A 61 11.85 -26.10 -5.93
C ASN A 61 10.69 -26.14 -6.95
N LEU A 62 10.56 -25.08 -7.74
CA LEU A 62 9.57 -25.00 -8.84
C LEU A 62 9.68 -26.12 -9.89
N SER A 63 10.83 -26.78 -9.98
CA SER A 63 11.06 -27.89 -10.92
C SER A 63 10.59 -29.25 -10.38
N ASP A 64 10.13 -29.34 -9.12
CA ASP A 64 9.55 -30.59 -8.61
C ASP A 64 8.23 -30.91 -9.33
N GLN A 65 8.15 -32.11 -9.91
CA GLN A 65 7.01 -32.54 -10.74
C GLN A 65 5.67 -32.57 -9.99
N HIS A 66 5.68 -32.63 -8.64
CA HIS A 66 4.48 -32.73 -7.83
C HIS A 66 3.85 -31.36 -7.52
N ILE A 67 4.59 -30.27 -7.70
CA ILE A 67 4.17 -28.94 -7.24
C ILE A 67 2.88 -28.47 -7.91
N ASN A 68 2.84 -28.57 -9.24
CA ASN A 68 1.68 -28.16 -10.04
C ASN A 68 0.44 -29.00 -9.72
N THR A 69 0.65 -30.30 -9.46
CA THR A 69 -0.44 -31.21 -9.10
C THR A 69 -0.99 -30.86 -7.72
N TYR A 70 -0.13 -30.52 -6.76
CA TYR A 70 -0.56 -30.12 -5.41
C TYR A 70 -1.28 -28.77 -5.44
N ILE A 71 -0.74 -27.78 -6.15
CA ILE A 71 -1.37 -26.47 -6.33
C ILE A 71 -2.76 -26.61 -6.97
N GLN A 72 -2.87 -27.39 -8.06
CA GLN A 72 -4.15 -27.61 -8.72
C GLN A 72 -5.16 -28.29 -7.79
N ALA A 73 -4.72 -29.28 -7.01
CA ALA A 73 -5.57 -29.98 -6.06
C ALA A 73 -6.08 -29.05 -4.94
N GLU A 74 -5.24 -28.16 -4.40
CA GLU A 74 -5.64 -27.16 -3.40
C GLU A 74 -6.61 -26.12 -3.98
N ASN A 75 -6.34 -25.62 -5.20
CA ASN A 75 -7.24 -24.69 -5.89
C ASN A 75 -8.62 -25.33 -6.16
N ASP A 76 -8.65 -26.59 -6.62
CA ASP A 76 -9.90 -27.31 -6.87
C ASP A 76 -10.66 -27.61 -5.57
N TYR A 77 -9.95 -27.97 -4.51
CA TYR A 77 -10.52 -28.15 -3.18
C TYR A 77 -11.19 -26.86 -2.69
N THR A 78 -10.48 -25.74 -2.75
CA THR A 78 -11.01 -24.42 -2.36
C THR A 78 -12.22 -24.04 -3.18
N LYS A 79 -12.16 -24.20 -4.51
CA LYS A 79 -13.29 -23.94 -5.42
C LYS A 79 -14.51 -24.80 -5.08
N GLN A 80 -14.30 -26.06 -4.74
CA GLN A 80 -15.38 -26.98 -4.37
C GLN A 80 -16.02 -26.61 -3.03
N MET A 81 -15.20 -26.29 -2.02
CA MET A 81 -15.67 -25.88 -0.69
C MET A 81 -16.44 -24.56 -0.74
N MET A 82 -15.99 -23.60 -1.56
CA MET A 82 -16.66 -22.30 -1.73
C MET A 82 -17.88 -22.37 -2.66
N ARG A 83 -18.09 -23.48 -3.38
CA ARG A 83 -19.21 -23.61 -4.34
C ARG A 83 -20.58 -23.39 -3.70
N GLN A 84 -20.77 -23.85 -2.46
CA GLN A 84 -22.03 -23.68 -1.73
C GLN A 84 -22.32 -22.23 -1.34
N HIS A 85 -21.30 -21.36 -1.35
CA HIS A 85 -21.39 -19.95 -0.97
C HIS A 85 -21.46 -19.00 -2.17
N LYS A 86 -21.45 -19.52 -3.42
CA LYS A 86 -21.45 -18.73 -4.66
C LYS A 86 -22.59 -17.71 -4.78
N PHE A 87 -23.74 -17.97 -4.16
CA PHE A 87 -24.84 -17.01 -4.14
C PHE A 87 -24.52 -15.79 -3.27
N LEU A 88 -23.96 -16.02 -2.07
CA LEU A 88 -23.51 -14.96 -1.18
C LEU A 88 -22.38 -14.14 -1.81
N GLU A 89 -21.40 -14.80 -2.43
CA GLU A 89 -20.32 -14.13 -3.18
C GLU A 89 -20.87 -13.14 -4.23
N LYS A 90 -21.86 -13.57 -5.03
CA LYS A 90 -22.50 -12.71 -6.04
C LYS A 90 -23.24 -11.53 -5.43
N ILE A 91 -23.85 -11.70 -4.25
CA ILE A 91 -24.52 -10.62 -3.52
C ILE A 91 -23.48 -9.59 -3.05
N ILE A 92 -22.43 -10.04 -2.37
CA ILE A 92 -21.35 -9.19 -1.85
C ILE A 92 -20.68 -8.42 -3.00
N LEU A 93 -20.37 -9.10 -4.11
CA LEU A 93 -19.82 -8.46 -5.30
C LEU A 93 -20.73 -7.33 -5.82
N ARG A 94 -22.04 -7.56 -5.91
CA ARG A 94 -23.00 -6.53 -6.33
C ARG A 94 -23.13 -5.38 -5.34
N GLU A 95 -23.00 -5.65 -4.04
CA GLU A 95 -23.00 -4.61 -3.00
C GLU A 95 -21.75 -3.72 -3.12
N MET A 96 -20.56 -4.32 -3.24
CA MET A 96 -19.29 -3.61 -3.42
C MET A 96 -19.31 -2.74 -4.68
N LYS A 97 -19.71 -3.29 -5.83
CA LYS A 97 -19.82 -2.53 -7.09
C LYS A 97 -20.74 -1.33 -6.95
N ARG A 98 -21.85 -1.45 -6.21
CA ARG A 98 -22.77 -0.33 -5.97
C ARG A 98 -22.15 0.80 -5.15
N LYS A 99 -21.17 0.51 -4.27
CA LYS A 99 -20.43 1.53 -3.50
C LYS A 99 -19.38 2.26 -4.34
N LEU A 100 -18.82 1.59 -5.35
CA LEU A 100 -17.82 2.14 -6.28
C LEU A 100 -18.41 2.96 -7.43
N GLN A 101 -19.73 2.93 -7.64
CA GLN A 101 -20.36 3.73 -8.69
C GLN A 101 -20.17 5.22 -8.42
N VAL A 102 -19.37 5.87 -9.28
CA VAL A 102 -19.23 7.32 -9.33
C VAL A 102 -20.36 7.87 -10.22
N PRO A 103 -21.21 8.80 -9.73
CA PRO A 103 -22.22 9.45 -10.56
C PRO A 103 -21.54 10.44 -11.51
N ASN A 104 -21.66 10.20 -12.82
CA ASN A 104 -21.00 10.96 -13.90
C ASN A 104 -19.45 10.97 -13.75
N ALA A 105 -18.73 11.15 -14.86
CA ALA A 105 -17.31 11.44 -14.74
C ALA A 105 -17.20 12.80 -14.02
N LEU A 106 -16.72 12.80 -12.77
CA LEU A 106 -16.41 14.06 -12.08
C LEU A 106 -15.45 14.86 -12.97
N PRO A 107 -15.60 16.19 -13.04
CA PRO A 107 -14.67 16.99 -13.80
C PRO A 107 -13.25 16.73 -13.28
N PRO A 108 -12.25 16.73 -14.18
CA PRO A 108 -10.88 16.47 -13.78
C PRO A 108 -10.42 17.57 -12.82
N LEU A 109 -9.53 17.21 -11.90
CA LEU A 109 -8.90 18.20 -11.02
C LEU A 109 -8.01 19.09 -11.87
N LYS A 110 -8.21 20.40 -11.72
CA LYS A 110 -7.51 21.43 -12.48
C LYS A 110 -6.53 22.16 -11.59
N THR A 111 -5.30 22.32 -12.03
CA THR A 111 -4.26 23.09 -11.35
C THR A 111 -3.88 24.26 -12.24
N VAL A 112 -3.89 25.47 -11.69
CA VAL A 112 -3.49 26.67 -12.42
C VAL A 112 -2.04 26.98 -12.08
N SER A 113 -1.22 27.24 -13.09
CA SER A 113 0.14 27.75 -12.93
C SER A 113 0.63 28.39 -14.23
N ASN A 114 1.43 29.45 -14.11
CA ASN A 114 2.03 30.19 -15.22
C ASN A 114 1.04 30.60 -16.34
N GLY A 115 -0.18 31.03 -15.98
CA GLY A 115 -1.21 31.44 -16.95
C GLY A 115 -1.90 30.29 -17.71
N TYR A 116 -1.68 29.05 -17.30
CA TYR A 116 -2.34 27.86 -17.86
C TYR A 116 -3.10 27.09 -16.77
N GLU A 117 -4.15 26.41 -17.19
CA GLU A 117 -4.86 25.39 -16.43
C GLU A 117 -4.43 24.01 -16.93
N TYR A 118 -3.97 23.15 -16.03
CA TYR A 118 -3.52 21.78 -16.29
C TYR A 118 -4.46 20.77 -15.67
N TYR A 119 -4.72 19.69 -16.39
CA TYR A 119 -5.52 18.57 -15.89
C TYR A 119 -5.27 17.31 -16.71
N SER A 120 -5.68 16.17 -16.17
CA SER A 120 -5.64 14.89 -16.88
C SER A 120 -7.03 14.27 -16.94
N THR A 121 -7.29 13.51 -18.01
CA THR A 121 -8.54 12.76 -18.20
C THR A 121 -8.23 11.33 -18.62
N THR A 122 -9.12 10.40 -18.29
CA THR A 122 -8.97 8.99 -18.67
C THR A 122 -9.82 8.70 -19.90
N SER A 123 -9.20 8.20 -20.97
CA SER A 123 -9.87 7.64 -22.14
C SER A 123 -9.96 6.11 -22.04
N SER A 124 -10.66 5.46 -22.98
CA SER A 124 -10.69 3.99 -23.09
C SER A 124 -9.31 3.37 -23.35
N TYR A 125 -8.35 4.17 -23.83
CA TYR A 125 -7.03 3.69 -24.26
C TYR A 125 -5.90 4.06 -23.28
N GLY A 126 -6.08 5.09 -22.46
CA GLY A 126 -5.07 5.57 -21.52
C GLY A 126 -5.36 6.96 -20.96
N MET A 127 -4.41 7.48 -20.19
CA MET A 127 -4.45 8.83 -19.63
C MET A 127 -4.13 9.87 -20.71
N VAL A 128 -4.82 11.00 -20.68
CA VAL A 128 -4.55 12.14 -21.55
C VAL A 128 -4.21 13.33 -20.67
N TYR A 129 -3.03 13.90 -20.86
CA TYR A 129 -2.55 15.11 -20.18
C TYR A 129 -2.88 16.32 -21.05
N LEU A 130 -3.54 17.32 -20.47
CA LEU A 130 -4.00 18.51 -21.18
C LEU A 130 -3.56 19.78 -20.47
N ARG A 131 -3.44 20.85 -21.25
CA ARG A 131 -3.40 22.22 -20.73
C ARG A 131 -4.32 23.15 -21.52
N LYS A 132 -4.78 24.20 -20.89
CA LYS A 132 -5.59 25.27 -21.48
C LYS A 132 -5.06 26.62 -21.04
N LYS A 133 -4.89 27.55 -21.99
CA LYS A 133 -4.42 28.91 -21.66
C LYS A 133 -5.54 29.73 -21.02
N LEU A 134 -5.22 30.46 -19.95
CA LEU A 134 -6.17 31.34 -19.26
C LEU A 134 -6.28 32.68 -19.99
N GLY A 135 -7.43 33.35 -19.82
CA GLY A 135 -7.68 34.68 -20.40
C GLY A 135 -8.18 34.71 -21.85
N GLU A 136 -8.20 33.57 -22.55
CA GLU A 136 -8.65 33.47 -23.96
C GLU A 136 -10.16 33.12 -24.09
N GLY A 137 -10.95 33.31 -23.01
CA GLY A 137 -12.40 33.05 -22.99
C GLY A 137 -12.77 31.57 -22.77
N ARG A 138 -14.08 31.27 -22.81
CA ARG A 138 -14.59 29.91 -22.57
C ARG A 138 -14.13 28.90 -23.63
N ASP A 139 -13.92 29.36 -24.86
CA ASP A 139 -13.59 28.53 -26.02
C ASP A 139 -12.09 28.43 -26.30
N ALA A 140 -11.22 28.85 -25.36
CA ALA A 140 -9.78 28.71 -25.55
C ALA A 140 -9.42 27.23 -25.83
N PRO A 141 -8.63 26.94 -26.89
CA PRO A 141 -8.38 25.58 -27.34
C PRO A 141 -7.61 24.78 -26.29
N GLU A 142 -8.04 23.54 -26.07
CA GLU A 142 -7.31 22.59 -25.22
C GLU A 142 -6.12 22.03 -25.99
N GLN A 143 -4.92 22.08 -25.41
CA GLN A 143 -3.71 21.48 -25.97
C GLN A 143 -3.44 20.13 -25.31
N VAL A 144 -3.37 19.08 -26.11
CA VAL A 144 -2.97 17.74 -25.64
C VAL A 144 -1.44 17.69 -25.50
N LEU A 145 -0.97 17.53 -24.27
CA LEU A 145 0.45 17.36 -23.94
C LEU A 145 0.90 15.95 -24.34
N LEU A 146 0.19 14.93 -23.84
CA LEU A 146 0.46 13.52 -24.09
C LEU A 146 -0.83 12.69 -24.00
N ASN A 147 -1.04 11.80 -24.96
CA ASN A 147 -2.07 10.76 -24.88
C ASN A 147 -1.36 9.41 -24.73
N THR A 148 -1.46 8.75 -23.59
CA THR A 148 -0.70 7.51 -23.34
C THR A 148 -1.29 6.28 -24.02
N GLY A 149 -2.40 6.42 -24.75
CA GLY A 149 -3.06 5.29 -25.40
C GLY A 149 -2.18 4.54 -26.40
N PHE A 150 -1.31 5.24 -27.13
CA PHE A 150 -0.39 4.61 -28.08
C PHE A 150 0.74 3.86 -27.36
N LEU A 151 1.20 4.35 -26.19
CA LEU A 151 2.26 3.70 -25.40
C LEU A 151 1.84 2.31 -24.93
N ARG A 152 0.56 2.14 -24.57
CA ARG A 152 0.01 0.83 -24.19
C ARG A 152 0.15 -0.21 -25.29
N SER A 153 -0.04 0.18 -26.57
CA SER A 153 0.15 -0.75 -27.70
C SER A 153 1.61 -1.15 -27.92
N MET A 154 2.56 -0.38 -27.39
CA MET A 154 4.00 -0.65 -27.43
C MET A 154 4.52 -1.26 -26.13
N ASN A 155 3.61 -1.61 -25.21
CA ASN A 155 3.92 -2.16 -23.90
C ASN A 155 4.79 -1.23 -23.04
N MET A 156 4.50 0.07 -23.12
CA MET A 156 5.21 1.13 -22.40
C MET A 156 4.27 1.85 -21.43
N GLY A 157 4.80 2.19 -20.25
CA GLY A 157 4.18 3.04 -19.25
C GLY A 157 4.80 4.43 -19.21
N VAL A 158 4.13 5.38 -18.55
CA VAL A 158 4.69 6.70 -18.21
C VAL A 158 4.97 6.71 -16.72
N ARG A 159 6.23 6.95 -16.32
CA ARG A 159 6.62 7.03 -14.90
C ARG A 159 6.47 8.44 -14.34
N LYS A 160 6.93 9.45 -15.09
CA LYS A 160 6.96 10.84 -14.64
C LYS A 160 6.74 11.79 -15.80
N VAL A 161 6.04 12.89 -15.52
CA VAL A 161 5.86 14.02 -16.43
C VAL A 161 6.23 15.31 -15.70
N LEU A 162 6.96 16.21 -16.35
CA LEU A 162 7.30 17.54 -15.82
C LEU A 162 7.25 18.58 -16.93
N LEU A 163 6.94 19.83 -16.54
CA LEU A 163 7.06 21.00 -17.41
C LEU A 163 8.37 21.71 -17.10
N SER A 164 8.97 22.37 -18.10
CA SER A 164 10.04 23.35 -17.84
C SER A 164 9.52 24.48 -16.95
N PRO A 165 10.39 25.22 -16.24
CA PRO A 165 9.97 26.33 -15.36
C PRO A 165 9.12 27.40 -16.05
N ASP A 166 9.36 27.69 -17.33
CA ASP A 166 8.53 28.60 -18.14
C ASP A 166 7.33 27.94 -18.83
N HIS A 167 7.13 26.64 -18.60
CA HIS A 167 6.09 25.82 -19.18
C HIS A 167 6.09 25.78 -20.72
N SER A 168 7.22 26.07 -21.35
CA SER A 168 7.39 25.97 -22.81
C SER A 168 7.68 24.54 -23.29
N LEU A 169 8.31 23.72 -22.46
CA LEU A 169 8.66 22.33 -22.74
C LEU A 169 7.89 21.38 -21.83
N PHE A 170 7.48 20.24 -22.38
CA PHE A 170 6.93 19.11 -21.65
C PHE A 170 7.85 17.91 -21.81
N ALA A 171 8.23 17.30 -20.69
CA ALA A 171 9.06 16.12 -20.65
C ALA A 171 8.30 14.96 -20.02
N TYR A 172 8.46 13.75 -20.56
CA TYR A 172 7.86 12.55 -20.01
C TYR A 172 8.84 11.36 -20.10
N ASN A 173 8.99 10.67 -18.97
CA ASN A 173 9.81 9.47 -18.85
C ASN A 173 8.93 8.22 -19.03
N THR A 174 9.38 7.30 -19.88
CA THR A 174 8.70 6.04 -20.18
C THR A 174 9.47 4.84 -19.63
N GLU A 175 8.76 3.75 -19.38
CA GLU A 175 9.35 2.46 -19.02
C GLU A 175 8.74 1.32 -19.82
N ARG A 176 9.44 0.20 -19.91
CA ARG A 176 8.90 -1.08 -20.39
C ARG A 176 8.76 -2.03 -19.21
N GLU A 177 7.62 -2.69 -19.11
CA GLU A 177 7.36 -3.87 -18.23
C GLU A 177 8.13 -3.91 -16.88
N GLY A 178 8.03 -2.86 -16.06
CA GLY A 178 8.59 -2.89 -14.70
C GLY A 178 10.12 -2.79 -14.62
N MET A 179 10.80 -2.35 -15.70
CA MET A 179 12.24 -2.09 -15.68
C MET A 179 12.61 -0.88 -14.82
N GLU A 180 11.66 -0.01 -14.46
CA GLU A 180 11.82 1.18 -13.63
C GLU A 180 12.66 2.35 -14.18
N TYR A 181 13.23 2.19 -15.37
CA TYR A 181 13.90 3.24 -16.14
C TYR A 181 13.55 3.10 -17.63
N GLY A 182 13.88 4.12 -18.42
CA GLY A 182 13.70 4.07 -19.86
C GLY A 182 14.02 5.37 -20.56
N GLU A 183 13.16 5.75 -21.50
CA GLU A 183 13.40 6.89 -22.40
C GLU A 183 12.74 8.16 -21.82
N LEU A 184 13.52 9.23 -21.73
CA LEU A 184 13.02 10.57 -21.45
C LEU A 184 12.80 11.33 -22.76
N HIS A 185 11.55 11.65 -23.05
CA HIS A 185 11.14 12.36 -24.25
C HIS A 185 10.82 13.82 -23.94
N PHE A 186 11.06 14.69 -24.91
CA PHE A 186 10.74 16.11 -24.83
C PHE A 186 9.74 16.52 -25.92
N LYS A 187 8.98 17.57 -25.61
CA LYS A 187 8.02 18.18 -26.52
C LYS A 187 7.99 19.69 -26.31
N ASP A 188 8.35 20.44 -27.34
CA ASP A 188 8.11 21.88 -27.38
C ASP A 188 6.61 22.15 -27.57
N LEU A 189 6.03 22.88 -26.61
CA LEU A 189 4.61 23.18 -26.59
C LEU A 189 4.24 24.47 -27.33
N ASN A 190 5.23 25.29 -27.67
CA ASN A 190 5.09 26.55 -28.39
C ASN A 190 5.45 26.41 -29.88
N ASN A 191 5.92 25.24 -30.33
CA ASN A 191 6.42 24.97 -31.69
C ASN A 191 7.48 25.99 -32.14
N SER A 192 8.31 26.43 -31.20
CA SER A 192 9.34 27.45 -31.38
C SER A 192 10.68 26.89 -31.84
N SER A 193 10.88 25.58 -31.66
CA SER A 193 12.16 24.90 -31.86
C SER A 193 11.97 23.54 -32.55
N GLU A 194 12.55 23.35 -33.74
CA GLU A 194 12.50 22.07 -34.47
C GLU A 194 13.26 20.94 -33.76
N TRP A 195 14.34 21.26 -33.02
CA TRP A 195 15.18 20.27 -32.33
C TRP A 195 14.41 19.52 -31.21
N ALA A 196 13.51 20.21 -30.52
CA ALA A 196 12.80 19.70 -29.35
C ALA A 196 11.75 18.63 -29.68
N GLN A 197 11.44 18.37 -30.96
CA GLN A 197 10.45 17.36 -31.36
C GLN A 197 11.03 15.94 -31.44
N ASN A 198 12.36 15.79 -31.49
CA ASN A 198 13.02 14.48 -31.73
C ASN A 198 14.06 14.09 -30.67
N GLU A 199 14.26 14.92 -29.63
CA GLU A 199 15.25 14.65 -28.59
C GLU A 199 14.72 13.62 -27.59
N VAL A 200 15.52 12.58 -27.37
CA VAL A 200 15.21 11.48 -26.44
C VAL A 200 16.50 11.07 -25.73
N LEU A 201 16.45 10.99 -24.39
CA LEU A 201 17.56 10.46 -23.60
C LEU A 201 17.24 9.03 -23.19
N GLY A 202 18.20 8.12 -23.41
CA GLY A 202 18.10 6.74 -22.95
C GLY A 202 18.54 6.56 -21.51
N ASN A 203 18.15 5.43 -20.91
CA ASN A 203 18.59 4.96 -19.59
C ASN A 203 18.29 5.93 -18.42
N VAL A 204 17.17 6.65 -18.49
CA VAL A 204 16.77 7.61 -17.47
C VAL A 204 15.85 6.95 -16.44
N PHE A 205 16.23 7.01 -15.16
CA PHE A 205 15.44 6.53 -14.02
C PHE A 205 14.52 7.63 -13.45
N ASN A 206 15.08 8.80 -13.13
CA ASN A 206 14.35 10.00 -12.71
C ASN A 206 14.96 11.25 -13.38
N PHE A 207 14.21 12.35 -13.46
CA PHE A 207 14.67 13.62 -14.01
C PHE A 207 14.01 14.84 -13.36
N VAL A 208 14.69 15.98 -13.40
CA VAL A 208 14.19 17.31 -13.01
C VAL A 208 14.74 18.40 -13.93
N TRP A 209 13.99 19.48 -14.12
CA TRP A 209 14.47 20.67 -14.81
C TRP A 209 15.29 21.54 -13.87
N ALA A 210 16.48 21.95 -14.27
CA ALA A 210 17.18 23.05 -13.61
C ALA A 210 16.69 24.41 -14.11
N ASN A 211 16.55 24.54 -15.43
CA ASN A 211 16.02 25.73 -16.09
C ASN A 211 15.34 25.32 -17.41
N ASN A 212 15.05 26.26 -18.31
CA ASN A 212 14.35 25.97 -19.56
C ASN A 212 15.21 25.27 -20.63
N ARG A 213 16.48 24.94 -20.34
CA ARG A 213 17.45 24.34 -21.26
C ARG A 213 18.30 23.24 -20.66
N VAL A 214 18.25 23.01 -19.35
CA VAL A 214 19.10 22.03 -18.68
C VAL A 214 18.24 21.10 -17.85
N VAL A 215 18.45 19.79 -18.06
CA VAL A 215 17.77 18.71 -17.35
C VAL A 215 18.80 17.93 -16.58
N TYR A 216 18.51 17.63 -15.32
CA TYR A 216 19.26 16.67 -14.52
C TYR A 216 18.51 15.35 -14.54
N TYR A 217 19.24 14.25 -14.66
CA TYR A 217 18.65 12.92 -14.68
C TYR A 217 19.54 11.89 -14.00
N THR A 218 18.92 10.84 -13.46
CA THR A 218 19.62 9.71 -12.83
C THR A 218 19.70 8.52 -13.78
N VAL A 219 20.82 7.78 -13.68
CA VAL A 219 21.08 6.56 -14.44
C VAL A 219 21.27 5.39 -13.45
N PRO A 220 20.59 4.24 -13.69
CA PRO A 220 20.77 3.06 -12.86
C PRO A 220 22.01 2.23 -13.26
N ASN A 221 22.55 1.47 -12.32
CA ASN A 221 23.55 0.44 -12.59
C ASN A 221 22.90 -0.87 -13.08
N GLU A 222 23.71 -1.92 -13.26
CA GLU A 222 23.24 -3.26 -13.69
C GLU A 222 22.24 -3.92 -12.72
N GLN A 223 22.20 -3.47 -11.46
CA GLN A 223 21.28 -3.94 -10.42
C GLN A 223 20.02 -3.06 -10.29
N LEU A 224 19.78 -2.16 -11.27
CA LEU A 224 18.65 -1.21 -11.28
C LEU A 224 18.70 -0.15 -10.16
N ARG A 225 19.85 0.03 -9.51
CA ARG A 225 20.06 1.08 -8.50
C ARG A 225 20.47 2.39 -9.18
N PRO A 226 19.70 3.48 -9.08
CA PRO A 226 20.16 4.80 -9.52
C PRO A 226 21.36 5.26 -8.67
N PHE A 227 22.47 5.56 -9.34
CA PHE A 227 23.74 5.88 -8.66
C PHE A 227 24.50 7.05 -9.27
N GLN A 228 24.24 7.37 -10.55
CA GLN A 228 24.83 8.51 -11.24
C GLN A 228 23.79 9.60 -11.50
N VAL A 229 24.23 10.85 -11.41
CA VAL A 229 23.48 12.03 -11.83
C VAL A 229 24.21 12.68 -13.00
N TYR A 230 23.51 12.80 -14.12
CA TYR A 230 23.97 13.53 -15.29
C TYR A 230 23.18 14.82 -15.45
N ALA A 231 23.77 15.75 -16.17
CA ALA A 231 23.09 16.96 -16.61
C ALA A 231 23.25 17.12 -18.11
N HIS A 232 22.11 17.32 -18.75
CA HIS A 232 21.92 17.38 -20.19
C HIS A 232 21.56 18.80 -20.61
N LEU A 233 22.29 19.33 -21.60
CA LEU A 233 21.97 20.59 -22.25
C LEU A 233 21.12 20.29 -23.49
N MET A 234 19.89 20.78 -23.49
CA MET A 234 18.95 20.55 -24.58
C MET A 234 19.55 20.94 -25.95
N GLY A 235 19.37 20.08 -26.95
CA GLY A 235 19.89 20.24 -28.31
C GLY A 235 21.32 19.73 -28.52
N THR A 236 21.90 19.03 -27.53
CA THR A 236 23.21 18.37 -27.65
C THR A 236 23.05 16.84 -27.67
N ASP A 237 24.07 16.11 -28.15
CA ASP A 237 24.02 14.64 -28.14
C ASP A 237 24.17 14.11 -26.70
N GLN A 238 23.45 13.05 -26.32
CA GLN A 238 23.52 12.49 -24.96
C GLN A 238 24.95 12.09 -24.53
N SER A 239 25.83 11.71 -25.47
CA SER A 239 27.24 11.43 -25.17
C SER A 239 28.03 12.65 -24.69
N GLU A 240 27.47 13.84 -24.81
CA GLU A 240 28.03 15.10 -24.36
C GLU A 240 27.63 15.47 -22.93
N ASP A 241 26.75 14.70 -22.31
CA ASP A 241 26.20 14.97 -20.98
C ASP A 241 27.28 14.90 -19.89
N ILE A 242 27.16 15.80 -18.91
CA ILE A 242 28.16 15.94 -17.86
C ILE A 242 27.77 15.06 -16.67
N LEU A 243 28.65 14.14 -16.27
CA LEU A 243 28.55 13.45 -14.99
C LEU A 243 28.78 14.45 -13.84
N VAL A 244 27.72 14.69 -13.07
CA VAL A 244 27.67 15.64 -11.95
C VAL A 244 28.02 14.96 -10.63
N PHE A 245 27.46 13.78 -10.40
CA PHE A 245 27.64 13.02 -9.16
C PHE A 245 27.58 11.52 -9.41
N GLU A 246 28.35 10.76 -8.63
CA GLU A 246 28.37 9.30 -8.64
C GLU A 246 28.49 8.79 -7.19
N GLU A 247 27.63 7.85 -6.81
CA GLU A 247 27.64 7.18 -5.50
C GLU A 247 28.25 5.78 -5.62
N PRO A 248 29.49 5.58 -5.12
CA PRO A 248 30.18 4.30 -5.21
C PRO A 248 29.65 3.23 -4.24
N ASP A 249 28.90 3.61 -3.20
CA ASP A 249 28.32 2.65 -2.25
C ASP A 249 27.04 2.02 -2.84
N ASP A 250 27.10 0.71 -3.09
CA ASP A 250 25.99 -0.06 -3.67
C ASP A 250 24.78 -0.22 -2.73
N THR A 251 24.87 0.19 -1.47
CA THR A 251 23.75 0.21 -0.52
C THR A 251 22.94 1.51 -0.56
N VAL A 252 23.38 2.50 -1.33
CA VAL A 252 22.82 3.85 -1.34
C VAL A 252 22.06 4.12 -2.64
N PHE A 253 20.83 4.60 -2.54
CA PHE A 253 20.05 5.02 -3.70
C PHE A 253 20.20 6.53 -3.91
N VAL A 254 20.46 6.92 -5.16
CA VAL A 254 20.55 8.33 -5.57
C VAL A 254 19.26 8.75 -6.25
N ASP A 255 18.64 9.80 -5.71
CA ASP A 255 17.47 10.45 -6.29
C ASP A 255 17.71 11.95 -6.49
N ILE A 256 16.91 12.57 -7.34
CA ILE A 256 16.99 14.01 -7.62
C ILE A 256 15.63 14.70 -7.55
N THR A 257 15.64 15.87 -6.90
CA THR A 257 14.49 16.77 -6.78
C THR A 257 14.91 18.21 -7.10
N CYS A 258 13.94 19.11 -7.27
CA CYS A 258 14.18 20.54 -7.40
C CYS A 258 13.48 21.24 -6.22
N SER A 259 14.10 22.27 -5.66
CA SER A 259 13.44 23.11 -4.66
C SER A 259 12.20 23.76 -5.25
N LYS A 260 11.17 23.97 -4.42
CA LYS A 260 9.88 24.44 -4.94
C LYS A 260 9.93 25.88 -5.47
N ASP A 261 10.91 26.67 -5.04
CA ASP A 261 11.23 27.99 -5.58
C ASP A 261 12.14 27.96 -6.84
N ASN A 262 12.47 26.76 -7.34
CA ASN A 262 13.31 26.48 -8.51
C ASN A 262 14.74 27.04 -8.42
N LYS A 263 15.30 27.18 -7.21
CA LYS A 263 16.66 27.71 -6.99
C LYS A 263 17.74 26.63 -6.89
N PHE A 264 17.41 25.43 -6.45
CA PHE A 264 18.38 24.36 -6.27
C PHE A 264 17.86 23.02 -6.80
N ILE A 265 18.76 22.27 -7.43
CA ILE A 265 18.62 20.82 -7.62
C ILE A 265 19.19 20.15 -6.37
N HIS A 266 18.43 19.21 -5.79
CA HIS A 266 18.90 18.36 -4.69
C HIS A 266 19.27 16.99 -5.24
N ILE A 267 20.45 16.51 -4.87
CA ILE A 267 20.93 15.15 -5.09
C ILE A 267 20.85 14.45 -3.73
N ASN A 268 19.90 13.54 -3.61
CA ASN A 268 19.58 12.82 -2.38
C ASN A 268 20.20 11.42 -2.44
N ALA A 269 21.22 11.14 -1.63
CA ALA A 269 21.93 9.87 -1.57
C ALA A 269 21.60 9.15 -0.25
N ASN A 270 20.60 8.27 -0.29
CA ASN A 270 19.94 7.71 0.88
C ASN A 270 20.15 6.19 1.01
N THR A 271 20.39 5.71 2.22
CA THR A 271 20.16 4.31 2.61
C THR A 271 18.74 4.19 3.20
N LEU A 272 18.36 3.02 3.71
CA LEU A 272 17.09 2.82 4.41
C LEU A 272 16.93 3.65 5.70
N SER A 273 18.02 4.18 6.25
CA SER A 273 18.01 4.82 7.58
C SER A 273 18.98 5.99 7.69
N SER A 274 19.52 6.48 6.57
CA SER A 274 20.49 7.59 6.58
C SER A 274 20.44 8.37 5.28
N SER A 275 20.64 9.68 5.37
CA SER A 275 20.60 10.58 4.23
C SER A 275 21.90 11.36 4.07
N GLU A 276 22.24 11.67 2.82
CA GLU A 276 23.17 12.73 2.46
C GLU A 276 22.54 13.54 1.31
N VAL A 277 22.48 14.86 1.46
CA VAL A 277 21.93 15.75 0.44
C VAL A 277 23.01 16.71 -0.03
N ARG A 278 23.15 16.79 -1.35
CA ARG A 278 23.98 17.76 -2.05
C ARG A 278 23.09 18.67 -2.87
N VAL A 279 23.46 19.94 -3.01
CA VAL A 279 22.70 20.95 -3.74
C VAL A 279 23.52 21.54 -4.87
N VAL A 280 22.83 21.85 -5.97
CA VAL A 280 23.38 22.53 -7.14
C VAL A 280 22.46 23.70 -7.47
N SER A 281 23.01 24.93 -7.58
CA SER A 281 22.23 26.10 -8.02
C SER A 281 21.62 25.84 -9.40
N THR A 282 20.37 26.25 -9.63
CA THR A 282 19.77 26.23 -10.98
C THR A 282 20.27 27.37 -11.86
N ASP A 283 20.75 28.46 -11.25
CA ASP A 283 21.38 29.60 -11.93
C ASP A 283 22.88 29.34 -12.07
N HIS A 284 23.24 28.74 -13.20
CA HIS A 284 24.63 28.45 -13.56
C HIS A 284 24.76 28.26 -15.07
N ASN A 285 25.94 28.59 -15.60
CA ASN A 285 26.24 28.45 -17.02
C ASN A 285 26.68 27.01 -17.33
N PHE A 286 25.76 26.17 -17.80
CA PHE A 286 26.06 24.80 -18.21
C PHE A 286 26.78 24.78 -19.55
N SER A 287 28.03 24.31 -19.54
CA SER A 287 28.77 23.99 -20.76
C SER A 287 29.80 22.90 -20.45
N LYS A 288 30.24 22.15 -21.47
CA LYS A 288 31.27 21.09 -21.34
C LYS A 288 32.53 21.51 -20.57
N SER A 289 32.87 22.81 -20.60
CA SER A 289 34.06 23.36 -19.95
C SER A 289 33.85 23.80 -18.50
N SER A 290 32.62 23.77 -17.96
CA SER A 290 32.32 24.19 -16.59
C SER A 290 31.34 23.23 -15.93
N LYS A 291 31.83 22.39 -15.01
CA LYS A 291 30.97 21.55 -14.17
C LYS A 291 30.21 22.43 -13.16
N PRO A 292 28.96 22.06 -12.80
CA PRO A 292 28.26 22.73 -11.72
C PRO A 292 28.99 22.56 -10.38
N LEU A 293 28.89 23.58 -9.52
CA LEU A 293 29.36 23.48 -8.15
C LEU A 293 28.35 22.64 -7.34
N VAL A 294 28.78 21.45 -6.92
CA VAL A 294 28.01 20.56 -6.04
C VAL A 294 28.39 20.85 -4.59
N GLN A 295 27.45 21.36 -3.80
CA GLN A 295 27.67 21.70 -2.39
C GLN A 295 27.04 20.65 -1.48
N LEU A 296 27.79 20.18 -0.49
CA LEU A 296 27.30 19.24 0.51
C LEU A 296 26.60 19.99 1.65
N ILE A 297 25.39 19.56 2.03
CA ILE A 297 24.66 20.12 3.17
C ILE A 297 25.27 19.62 4.49
N GLU A 298 25.25 18.30 4.70
CA GLU A 298 25.86 17.64 5.87
C GLU A 298 26.33 16.22 5.47
N PRO A 299 27.49 15.74 5.93
CA PRO A 299 27.92 14.36 5.64
C PRO A 299 26.93 13.31 6.15
N ARG A 300 26.82 12.16 5.45
CA ARG A 300 26.02 11.02 5.93
C ARG A 300 26.46 10.57 7.33
N VAL A 301 25.49 10.38 8.22
CA VAL A 301 25.71 9.77 9.55
C VAL A 301 24.74 8.60 9.72
N PRO A 302 25.20 7.40 10.13
CA PRO A 302 24.32 6.26 10.36
C PRO A 302 23.16 6.60 11.31
N GLY A 303 21.94 6.27 10.89
CA GLY A 303 20.70 6.53 11.63
C GLY A 303 20.16 7.95 11.53
N ILE A 304 20.85 8.88 10.84
CA ILE A 304 20.40 10.25 10.66
C ILE A 304 19.83 10.45 9.25
N GLU A 305 18.55 10.76 9.20
CA GLU A 305 17.80 11.08 8.01
C GLU A 305 17.56 12.60 7.97
N TYR A 306 17.72 13.18 6.79
CA TYR A 306 17.36 14.57 6.56
C TYR A 306 17.03 14.85 5.10
N TYR A 307 16.05 15.72 4.89
CA TYR A 307 15.54 16.14 3.59
C TYR A 307 15.51 17.65 3.52
N VAL A 308 15.86 18.22 2.37
CA VAL A 308 16.10 19.66 2.22
C VAL A 308 15.15 20.24 1.20
N ASP A 309 14.57 21.39 1.53
CA ASP A 309 13.94 22.30 0.57
C ASP A 309 14.47 23.72 0.80
N HIS A 310 14.24 24.60 -0.15
CA HIS A 310 14.80 25.95 -0.16
C HIS A 310 13.73 27.01 -0.34
N HIS A 311 13.90 28.11 0.38
CA HIS A 311 13.13 29.32 0.16
C HIS A 311 13.95 30.56 0.54
N HIS A 312 14.10 31.46 -0.43
CA HIS A 312 14.82 32.75 -0.32
C HIS A 312 16.33 32.60 -0.12
N ASP A 313 16.84 32.78 1.10
CA ASP A 313 18.27 32.62 1.45
C ASP A 313 18.40 31.55 2.56
N THR A 314 17.48 30.59 2.57
CA THR A 314 17.29 29.66 3.69
C THR A 314 16.93 28.27 3.20
N PHE A 315 17.69 27.28 3.67
CA PHE A 315 17.30 25.89 3.60
C PHE A 315 16.41 25.53 4.79
N TYR A 316 15.31 24.85 4.50
CA TYR A 316 14.46 24.18 5.47
C TYR A 316 14.74 22.69 5.41
N ILE A 317 15.02 22.09 6.57
CA ILE A 317 15.55 20.74 6.67
C ILE A 317 14.65 19.94 7.60
N LEU A 318 13.98 18.93 7.06
CA LEU A 318 13.25 17.93 7.83
C LEU A 318 14.25 16.88 8.29
N THR A 319 14.47 16.70 9.59
CA THR A 319 15.50 15.79 10.10
C THR A 319 15.11 15.07 11.39
N ASN A 320 15.65 13.86 11.60
CA ASN A 320 15.55 13.11 12.84
C ASN A 320 16.76 13.32 13.79
N ALA A 321 17.66 14.26 13.48
CA ALA A 321 18.86 14.55 14.26
C ALA A 321 18.55 15.01 15.69
N ASP A 322 19.57 14.99 16.55
CA ASP A 322 19.51 15.48 17.94
C ASP A 322 18.47 14.76 18.81
N GLY A 323 18.19 13.48 18.51
CA GLY A 323 17.22 12.67 19.23
C GLY A 323 15.75 12.92 18.82
N ALA A 324 15.50 13.71 17.77
CA ALA A 324 14.16 13.96 17.25
C ALA A 324 13.66 12.78 16.38
N THR A 325 13.48 11.59 16.95
CA THR A 325 13.13 10.36 16.21
C THR A 325 11.82 10.46 15.42
N ASN A 326 10.93 11.39 15.79
CA ASN A 326 9.69 11.71 15.08
C ASN A 326 9.79 12.90 14.11
N PHE A 327 11.02 13.23 13.74
CA PHE A 327 11.42 14.37 12.93
C PHE A 327 11.09 15.74 13.53
N LYS A 328 11.94 16.70 13.19
CA LYS A 328 11.73 18.14 13.40
C LYS A 328 12.05 18.87 12.11
N LEU A 329 11.43 20.04 11.93
CA LEU A 329 11.80 20.96 10.87
C LEU A 329 12.76 21.98 11.45
N VAL A 330 13.94 22.09 10.85
CA VAL A 330 14.95 23.10 11.17
C VAL A 330 15.20 24.00 9.96
N LYS A 331 15.90 25.12 10.17
CA LYS A 331 16.35 25.99 9.10
C LYS A 331 17.82 26.39 9.26
N THR A 332 18.47 26.71 8.16
CA THR A 332 19.80 27.33 8.14
C THR A 332 19.95 28.24 6.93
N SER A 333 20.86 29.22 7.00
CA SER A 333 21.20 30.02 5.82
C SER A 333 21.85 29.13 4.76
N ASP A 334 21.54 29.41 3.50
CA ASP A 334 22.18 28.81 2.32
C ASP A 334 23.68 29.14 2.17
N HIS A 335 24.23 30.00 3.03
CA HIS A 335 25.67 30.27 3.15
C HIS A 335 26.35 29.52 4.30
N THR A 336 25.59 28.95 5.24
CA THR A 336 26.12 28.26 6.44
C THR A 336 25.45 26.91 6.63
N LEU A 337 25.82 25.94 5.79
CA LEU A 337 25.10 24.67 5.65
C LEU A 337 25.23 23.70 6.84
N GLN A 338 26.34 23.82 7.59
CA GLN A 338 26.71 22.81 8.59
C GLN A 338 25.68 22.70 9.72
N ARG A 339 25.44 21.47 10.19
CA ARG A 339 24.41 21.15 11.19
C ARG A 339 24.46 21.98 12.48
N LYS A 340 25.64 22.42 12.91
CA LYS A 340 25.79 23.29 14.10
C LYS A 340 25.08 24.65 13.99
N TYR A 341 24.70 25.07 12.78
CA TYR A 341 23.97 26.31 12.52
C TYR A 341 22.47 26.10 12.36
N TRP A 342 22.00 24.85 12.37
CA TRP A 342 20.58 24.54 12.21
C TRP A 342 19.78 25.03 13.43
N GLN A 343 18.67 25.69 13.15
CA GLN A 343 17.78 26.25 14.16
C GLN A 343 16.38 25.65 14.03
N ASP A 344 15.79 25.23 15.13
CA ASP A 344 14.46 24.62 15.13
C ASP A 344 13.40 25.62 14.64
N VAL A 345 12.51 25.15 13.76
CA VAL A 345 11.33 25.87 13.24
C VAL A 345 10.06 25.22 13.78
N VAL A 346 9.94 23.90 13.64
CA VAL A 346 8.80 23.12 14.13
C VAL A 346 9.31 21.86 14.81
N THR A 347 8.97 21.69 16.09
CA THR A 347 9.32 20.51 16.91
C THR A 347 8.07 19.74 17.30
N MET A 348 8.15 18.42 17.34
CA MET A 348 7.02 17.53 17.70
C MET A 348 7.05 17.11 19.16
N LYS A 349 5.87 16.86 19.73
CA LYS A 349 5.74 16.10 20.98
C LYS A 349 6.04 14.62 20.74
N ALA A 350 6.25 13.85 21.80
CA ALA A 350 6.52 12.41 21.70
C ALA A 350 5.42 11.60 20.97
N THR A 351 4.15 12.05 21.01
CA THR A 351 3.03 11.38 20.32
C THR A 351 2.69 11.99 18.95
N GLU A 352 3.52 12.92 18.49
CA GLU A 352 3.40 13.58 17.19
C GLU A 352 4.57 13.19 16.31
N LYS A 353 4.35 13.13 14.99
CA LYS A 353 5.38 12.86 13.99
C LYS A 353 5.15 13.71 12.75
N ILE A 354 6.22 14.25 12.19
CA ILE A 354 6.21 14.83 10.84
C ILE A 354 6.44 13.71 9.83
N GLU A 355 5.57 13.62 8.83
CA GLU A 355 5.70 12.67 7.72
C GLU A 355 6.21 13.38 6.46
N ASP A 356 5.79 14.62 6.24
CA ASP A 356 6.18 15.40 5.06
C ASP A 356 6.01 16.91 5.29
N VAL A 357 6.65 17.73 4.46
CA VAL A 357 6.51 19.19 4.46
C VAL A 357 6.36 19.74 3.03
N ASP A 358 5.54 20.77 2.88
CA ASP A 358 5.33 21.44 1.59
C ASP A 358 5.49 22.96 1.76
N LEU A 359 6.44 23.54 1.04
CA LEU A 359 6.84 24.94 1.18
C LEU A 359 6.09 25.85 0.20
N PHE A 360 5.74 27.04 0.65
CA PHE A 360 5.14 28.10 -0.16
C PHE A 360 5.83 29.43 0.16
N GLN A 361 5.63 30.44 -0.69
CA GLN A 361 6.27 31.75 -0.52
C GLN A 361 6.08 32.35 0.89
N ARG A 362 4.95 32.07 1.55
CA ARG A 362 4.60 32.66 2.86
C ARG A 362 4.34 31.63 3.96
N HIS A 363 4.25 30.36 3.61
CA HIS A 363 3.77 29.33 4.54
C HIS A 363 4.52 28.02 4.35
N ILE A 364 4.61 27.22 5.40
CA ILE A 364 5.02 25.82 5.34
C ILE A 364 3.86 24.97 5.84
N ILE A 365 3.46 23.99 5.05
CA ILE A 365 2.50 22.98 5.47
C ILE A 365 3.26 21.76 5.97
N VAL A 366 2.92 21.33 7.18
CA VAL A 366 3.49 20.12 7.80
C VAL A 366 2.40 19.06 7.82
N TYR A 367 2.66 17.94 7.16
CA TYR A 367 1.83 16.73 7.21
C TYR A 367 2.40 15.77 8.24
N GLY A 368 1.53 15.15 9.02
CA GLY A 368 1.99 14.26 10.07
C GLY A 368 0.90 13.50 10.76
N LYS A 369 1.25 12.94 11.92
CA LYS A 369 0.32 12.22 12.79
C LYS A 369 0.38 12.77 14.22
N ARG A 370 -0.74 12.68 14.92
CA ARG A 370 -0.89 12.93 16.36
C ARG A 370 -1.75 11.81 16.93
N ASP A 371 -1.20 11.04 17.86
CA ASP A 371 -1.89 9.89 18.49
C ASP A 371 -2.46 8.89 17.46
N GLY A 372 -1.70 8.62 16.39
CA GLY A 372 -2.09 7.74 15.29
C GLY A 372 -3.09 8.32 14.28
N LEU A 373 -3.53 9.57 14.47
CA LEU A 373 -4.48 10.24 13.59
C LEU A 373 -3.79 11.30 12.72
N PRO A 374 -4.27 11.57 11.50
CA PRO A 374 -3.66 12.56 10.63
C PRO A 374 -3.71 13.96 11.24
N MET A 375 -2.63 14.69 11.02
CA MET A 375 -2.43 16.06 11.45
C MET A 375 -1.89 16.88 10.27
N MET A 376 -2.40 18.10 10.15
CA MET A 376 -1.87 19.10 9.24
C MET A 376 -1.64 20.39 10.03
N LEU A 377 -0.44 20.95 9.94
CA LEU A 377 -0.09 22.25 10.53
C LEU A 377 0.25 23.22 9.41
N CYS A 378 -0.05 24.50 9.63
CA CYS A 378 0.37 25.60 8.77
C CYS A 378 1.27 26.51 9.61
N HIS A 379 2.50 26.70 9.16
CA HIS A 379 3.48 27.61 9.75
C HIS A 379 3.63 28.84 8.86
N ASP A 380 3.36 30.02 9.40
CA ASP A 380 3.50 31.29 8.71
C ASP A 380 4.95 31.79 8.80
N LEU A 381 5.58 32.01 7.65
CA LEU A 381 6.99 32.43 7.55
C LEU A 381 7.23 33.89 7.93
N VAL A 382 6.19 34.71 7.97
CA VAL A 382 6.24 36.14 8.33
C VAL A 382 6.01 36.31 9.83
N THR A 383 4.97 35.67 10.38
CA THR A 383 4.61 35.80 11.80
C THR A 383 5.29 34.77 12.70
N HIS A 384 5.87 33.73 12.10
CA HIS A 384 6.45 32.55 12.78
C HIS A 384 5.45 31.80 13.68
N GLN A 385 4.15 31.99 13.46
CA GLN A 385 3.10 31.27 14.16
C GLN A 385 2.77 29.97 13.44
N THR A 386 2.52 28.92 14.22
CA THR A 386 2.04 27.63 13.72
C THR A 386 0.66 27.36 14.26
N HIS A 387 -0.29 27.04 13.38
CA HIS A 387 -1.64 26.62 13.77
C HIS A 387 -2.01 25.27 13.14
N SER A 388 -2.96 24.57 13.76
CA SER A 388 -3.48 23.32 13.24
C SER A 388 -4.58 23.58 12.21
N VAL A 389 -4.51 22.90 11.07
CA VAL A 389 -5.58 22.89 10.07
C VAL A 389 -6.63 21.87 10.49
N LYS A 390 -7.88 22.34 10.67
CA LYS A 390 -9.00 21.46 11.02
C LYS A 390 -9.43 20.63 9.81
N LEU A 391 -9.07 19.36 9.82
CA LEU A 391 -9.45 18.42 8.77
C LEU A 391 -10.98 18.19 8.71
N PRO A 392 -11.56 17.91 7.52
CA PRO A 392 -13.00 17.66 7.38
C PRO A 392 -13.50 16.44 8.16
N GLU A 393 -12.69 15.39 8.24
CA GLU A 393 -12.97 14.19 9.02
C GLU A 393 -11.76 13.87 9.92
N LYS A 394 -12.03 13.43 11.16
CA LYS A 394 -10.98 13.09 12.15
C LYS A 394 -10.26 11.78 11.82
N PHE A 395 -11.01 10.81 11.29
CA PHE A 395 -10.53 9.46 10.98
C PHE A 395 -10.39 9.32 9.48
N CYS A 396 -9.22 9.66 8.96
CA CYS A 396 -8.91 9.58 7.55
C CYS A 396 -7.43 9.29 7.32
N VAL A 397 -7.07 9.07 6.07
CA VAL A 397 -5.72 9.22 5.54
C VAL A 397 -5.64 10.57 4.84
N LEU A 398 -4.55 11.28 5.05
CA LEU A 398 -4.27 12.59 4.47
C LEU A 398 -3.21 12.43 3.38
N TYR A 399 -3.49 12.95 2.19
CA TYR A 399 -2.57 12.93 1.06
C TYR A 399 -2.27 14.37 0.63
N PRO A 400 -0.98 14.76 0.53
CA PRO A 400 -0.60 15.99 -0.15
C PRO A 400 -1.19 16.03 -1.57
N GLY A 401 -1.70 17.20 -1.97
CA GLY A 401 -2.24 17.40 -3.30
C GLY A 401 -1.17 17.88 -4.30
N THR A 402 -1.58 18.08 -5.54
CA THR A 402 -0.72 18.71 -6.56
C THR A 402 -0.68 20.23 -6.35
N ASN A 403 0.41 20.73 -5.75
CA ASN A 403 0.65 22.15 -5.46
C ASN A 403 1.79 22.70 -6.31
N LEU A 404 1.55 22.93 -7.62
CA LEU A 404 2.59 23.39 -8.56
C LEU A 404 3.02 24.84 -8.36
N ASP A 405 2.09 25.71 -7.93
CA ASP A 405 2.38 27.14 -7.78
C ASP A 405 3.02 27.40 -6.41
N PHE A 406 4.21 28.00 -6.41
CA PHE A 406 4.91 28.42 -5.21
C PHE A 406 4.37 29.73 -4.64
N HIS A 407 3.84 30.60 -5.52
CA HIS A 407 3.38 31.96 -5.21
C HIS A 407 1.88 31.99 -4.94
N THR A 408 1.42 31.13 -4.03
CA THR A 408 0.01 30.98 -3.68
C THR A 408 -0.20 30.90 -2.17
N ASP A 409 -1.36 31.38 -1.73
CA ASP A 409 -1.86 31.19 -0.36
C ASP A 409 -2.81 29.98 -0.27
N GLN A 410 -3.01 29.22 -1.35
CA GLN A 410 -3.87 28.03 -1.39
C GLN A 410 -3.03 26.74 -1.39
N VAL A 411 -3.32 25.85 -0.44
CA VAL A 411 -2.80 24.47 -0.45
C VAL A 411 -3.93 23.51 -0.77
N ARG A 412 -3.67 22.56 -1.67
CA ARG A 412 -4.57 21.46 -1.99
C ARG A 412 -4.10 20.17 -1.32
N PHE A 413 -5.05 19.42 -0.80
CA PHE A 413 -4.84 18.09 -0.25
C PHE A 413 -6.06 17.20 -0.48
N SER A 414 -5.86 15.89 -0.45
CA SER A 414 -6.94 14.91 -0.49
C SER A 414 -7.05 14.21 0.86
N ILE A 415 -8.27 13.84 1.24
CA ILE A 415 -8.49 12.88 2.33
C ILE A 415 -9.28 11.68 1.82
N GLN A 416 -8.99 10.52 2.39
CA GLN A 416 -9.79 9.31 2.22
C GLN A 416 -10.19 8.82 3.61
N SER A 417 -11.48 8.54 3.83
CA SER A 417 -11.96 8.08 5.13
C SER A 417 -12.73 6.77 5.00
N PRO A 418 -13.02 6.05 6.09
CA PRO A 418 -13.70 4.77 5.97
C PRO A 418 -15.11 4.83 5.37
N PHE A 419 -15.75 6.00 5.41
CA PHE A 419 -17.12 6.22 4.95
C PHE A 419 -17.23 7.22 3.80
N MET A 420 -16.11 7.60 3.19
CA MET A 420 -16.05 8.56 2.09
C MET A 420 -14.99 8.14 1.07
N HIS A 421 -15.29 8.28 -0.22
CA HIS A 421 -14.25 8.14 -1.25
C HIS A 421 -13.22 9.25 -1.11
N GLU A 422 -12.06 9.10 -1.75
CA GLU A 422 -11.07 10.15 -1.81
C GLU A 422 -11.72 11.47 -2.25
N SER A 423 -11.53 12.50 -1.44
CA SER A 423 -12.13 13.81 -1.62
C SER A 423 -11.06 14.89 -1.46
N THR A 424 -11.04 15.83 -2.40
CA THR A 424 -10.04 16.87 -2.51
C THR A 424 -10.57 18.19 -1.95
N PHE A 425 -9.76 18.85 -1.15
CA PHE A 425 -10.04 20.12 -0.50
C PHE A 425 -8.93 21.12 -0.80
N GLU A 426 -9.29 22.39 -0.72
CA GLU A 426 -8.36 23.52 -0.84
C GLU A 426 -8.47 24.35 0.44
N TYR A 427 -7.32 24.68 1.01
CA TYR A 427 -7.22 25.44 2.23
C TYR A 427 -6.46 26.72 1.94
N ASP A 428 -7.13 27.83 2.22
CA ASP A 428 -6.52 29.16 2.19
C ASP A 428 -5.72 29.35 3.47
N MET A 429 -4.40 29.36 3.34
CA MET A 429 -3.46 29.46 4.45
C MET A 429 -3.53 30.82 5.15
N SER A 430 -3.91 31.87 4.42
CA SER A 430 -4.00 33.24 4.92
C SER A 430 -5.31 33.52 5.68
N THR A 431 -6.44 33.08 5.13
CA THR A 431 -7.77 33.29 5.74
C THR A 431 -8.20 32.13 6.63
N GLN A 432 -7.42 31.04 6.64
CA GLN A 432 -7.68 29.80 7.35
C GLN A 432 -9.01 29.13 6.94
N LYS A 433 -9.44 29.35 5.71
CA LYS A 433 -10.71 28.85 5.19
C LYS A 433 -10.51 27.58 4.36
N LEU A 434 -11.21 26.52 4.75
CA LEU A 434 -11.24 25.26 4.02
C LEU A 434 -12.44 25.22 3.08
N SER A 435 -12.21 24.86 1.81
CA SER A 435 -13.23 24.75 0.77
C SER A 435 -13.17 23.38 0.09
N PRO A 436 -14.32 22.69 -0.13
CA PRO A 436 -14.35 21.45 -0.90
C PRO A 436 -14.14 21.73 -2.39
N VAL A 437 -13.20 21.03 -3.02
CA VAL A 437 -12.98 21.09 -4.48
C VAL A 437 -13.73 19.95 -5.17
N ARG A 438 -13.59 18.74 -4.61
CA ARG A 438 -14.21 17.53 -5.15
C ARG A 438 -14.52 16.58 -4.00
N VAL A 439 -15.79 16.44 -3.66
CA VAL A 439 -16.24 15.56 -2.58
C VAL A 439 -17.11 14.46 -3.15
N GLN A 440 -16.79 13.23 -2.81
CA GLN A 440 -17.50 12.07 -3.31
C GLN A 440 -18.05 11.19 -2.17
N PRO A 441 -19.36 11.27 -1.88
CA PRO A 441 -19.97 10.38 -0.91
C PRO A 441 -20.07 8.94 -1.45
N VAL A 442 -20.15 7.98 -0.55
CA VAL A 442 -20.37 6.57 -0.91
C VAL A 442 -21.84 6.37 -1.27
N LYS A 443 -22.10 5.94 -2.51
CA LYS A 443 -23.47 5.74 -3.00
C LYS A 443 -24.15 4.56 -2.29
N ASN A 444 -25.46 4.69 -2.07
CA ASN A 444 -26.29 3.68 -1.40
C ASN A 444 -25.77 3.31 0.00
N PHE A 445 -25.13 4.25 0.70
CA PHE A 445 -24.63 4.04 2.04
C PHE A 445 -24.95 5.28 2.87
N ASP A 446 -25.82 5.12 3.86
CA ASP A 446 -26.13 6.19 4.79
C ASP A 446 -25.11 6.18 5.94
N LYS A 447 -24.10 7.04 5.81
CA LYS A 447 -23.02 7.16 6.80
C LYS A 447 -23.51 7.59 8.19
N SER A 448 -24.71 8.18 8.30
CA SER A 448 -25.24 8.65 9.58
C SER A 448 -25.56 7.50 10.55
N ASN A 449 -25.74 6.27 10.05
CA ASN A 449 -25.98 5.07 10.86
C ASN A 449 -24.71 4.46 11.47
N TYR A 450 -23.53 4.93 11.04
CA TYR A 450 -22.24 4.36 11.40
C TYR A 450 -21.40 5.37 12.19
N THR A 451 -20.43 4.85 12.92
CA THR A 451 -19.46 5.66 13.66
C THR A 451 -18.06 5.08 13.49
N CYS A 452 -17.08 5.95 13.59
CA CYS A 452 -15.67 5.62 13.69
C CYS A 452 -15.16 6.23 15.00
N SER A 453 -14.50 5.43 15.83
CA SER A 453 -13.97 5.84 17.13
C SER A 453 -12.61 5.22 17.38
N GLN A 454 -11.86 5.77 18.34
CA GLN A 454 -10.58 5.19 18.77
C GLN A 454 -10.64 4.95 20.28
N VAL A 455 -10.23 3.76 20.69
CA VAL A 455 -10.05 3.36 22.08
C VAL A 455 -8.58 3.01 22.32
N HIS A 456 -8.16 2.95 23.58
CA HIS A 456 -6.79 2.63 23.96
C HIS A 456 -6.81 1.38 24.84
N VAL A 457 -6.18 0.31 24.38
CA VAL A 457 -6.17 -0.99 25.05
C VAL A 457 -4.81 -1.20 25.72
N PRO A 458 -4.76 -1.46 27.04
CA PRO A 458 -3.51 -1.85 27.70
C PRO A 458 -3.00 -3.19 27.13
N SER A 459 -1.75 -3.22 26.69
CA SER A 459 -1.03 -4.43 26.30
C SER A 459 -0.40 -5.11 27.52
N HIS A 460 0.26 -6.23 27.27
CA HIS A 460 0.95 -7.06 28.25
C HIS A 460 1.97 -6.33 29.14
N ASP A 461 2.52 -5.21 28.66
CA ASP A 461 3.50 -4.37 29.36
C ASP A 461 2.92 -3.02 29.83
N GLY A 462 1.60 -2.87 29.78
CA GLY A 462 0.89 -1.66 30.19
C GLY A 462 0.88 -0.53 29.15
N LYS A 463 1.60 -0.66 28.02
CA LYS A 463 1.49 0.30 26.92
C LYS A 463 0.10 0.28 26.33
N LYS A 464 -0.40 1.45 25.94
CA LYS A 464 -1.77 1.62 25.44
C LYS A 464 -1.77 1.56 23.91
N VAL A 465 -2.19 0.43 23.36
CA VAL A 465 -2.35 0.22 21.92
C VAL A 465 -3.60 0.97 21.44
N PRO A 466 -3.49 1.93 20.51
CA PRO A 466 -4.66 2.56 19.91
C PRO A 466 -5.41 1.54 19.04
N VAL A 467 -6.73 1.57 19.09
CA VAL A 467 -7.59 0.70 18.27
C VAL A 467 -8.70 1.54 17.64
N THR A 468 -8.73 1.61 16.31
CA THR A 468 -9.84 2.26 15.59
C THR A 468 -10.97 1.27 15.36
N LEU A 469 -12.20 1.62 15.75
CA LEU A 469 -13.40 0.80 15.63
C LEU A 469 -14.40 1.45 14.68
N LEU A 470 -14.86 0.69 13.69
CA LEU A 470 -15.88 1.09 12.72
C LEU A 470 -17.08 0.16 12.89
N HIS A 471 -18.25 0.73 13.20
CA HIS A 471 -19.46 -0.06 13.41
C HIS A 471 -20.73 0.78 13.30
N LYS A 472 -21.89 0.11 13.31
CA LYS A 472 -23.20 0.77 13.48
C LYS A 472 -23.30 1.43 14.84
N LYS A 473 -23.88 2.62 14.93
CA LYS A 473 -23.99 3.39 16.19
C LYS A 473 -24.69 2.61 17.31
N GLU A 474 -25.75 1.86 16.98
CA GLU A 474 -26.60 1.15 17.95
C GLU A 474 -26.10 -0.27 18.28
N ILE A 475 -24.78 -0.47 18.35
CA ILE A 475 -24.21 -1.79 18.66
C ILE A 475 -24.53 -2.21 20.10
N LYS A 476 -24.81 -3.50 20.32
CA LYS A 476 -25.06 -4.07 21.66
C LYS A 476 -23.83 -4.84 22.13
N LEU A 477 -23.31 -4.53 23.30
CA LEU A 477 -22.19 -5.26 23.91
C LEU A 477 -22.67 -6.57 24.57
N ASN A 478 -23.08 -7.54 23.75
CA ASN A 478 -23.64 -8.82 24.18
C ASN A 478 -22.78 -10.04 23.80
N GLY A 479 -21.57 -9.81 23.30
CA GLY A 479 -20.62 -10.82 22.86
C GLY A 479 -20.93 -11.49 21.52
N LYS A 480 -21.94 -11.02 20.78
CA LYS A 480 -22.42 -11.67 19.54
C LYS A 480 -22.16 -10.86 18.28
N ASN A 481 -21.47 -9.72 18.38
CA ASN A 481 -21.18 -8.94 17.18
C ASN A 481 -20.02 -9.64 16.43
N PRO A 482 -20.18 -9.92 15.13
CA PRO A 482 -19.08 -10.40 14.32
C PRO A 482 -18.03 -9.29 14.16
N VAL A 483 -16.77 -9.63 14.38
CA VAL A 483 -15.65 -8.68 14.32
C VAL A 483 -14.65 -9.15 13.28
N LEU A 484 -14.17 -8.22 12.46
CA LEU A 484 -12.98 -8.38 11.63
C LEU A 484 -11.86 -7.49 12.17
N MET A 485 -10.83 -8.09 12.75
CA MET A 485 -9.57 -7.42 13.10
C MET A 485 -8.65 -7.37 11.87
N ARG A 486 -8.05 -6.20 11.60
CA ARG A 486 -7.08 -6.01 10.52
C ARG A 486 -5.92 -5.16 11.02
N SER A 487 -4.70 -5.66 10.87
CA SER A 487 -3.47 -4.97 11.27
C SER A 487 -2.28 -5.44 10.42
N TYR A 488 -1.13 -4.76 10.58
CA TYR A 488 0.09 -5.04 9.82
C TYR A 488 1.30 -5.26 10.73
N GLY A 489 1.74 -4.23 11.47
CA GLY A 489 2.72 -4.38 12.56
C GLY A 489 4.17 -4.65 12.14
N ALA A 490 4.63 -4.12 11.01
CA ALA A 490 6.02 -4.24 10.54
C ALA A 490 6.46 -3.04 9.69
N TYR A 491 7.77 -2.84 9.57
CA TYR A 491 8.44 -1.81 8.76
C TYR A 491 8.03 -0.35 9.07
N GLY A 492 7.43 -0.09 10.22
CA GLY A 492 6.86 1.22 10.56
C GLY A 492 5.64 1.57 9.71
N THR A 493 5.07 0.63 8.96
CA THR A 493 3.87 0.87 8.14
C THR A 493 2.65 1.03 9.05
N CYS A 494 1.95 2.15 8.92
CA CYS A 494 0.72 2.40 9.67
C CYS A 494 -0.46 1.57 9.14
N THR A 495 -1.34 1.14 10.04
CA THR A 495 -2.63 0.56 9.66
C THR A 495 -3.61 1.67 9.30
N ASP A 496 -3.74 1.95 8.01
CA ASP A 496 -4.54 3.08 7.52
C ASP A 496 -6.04 2.97 7.82
N ILE A 497 -6.62 4.13 8.15
CA ILE A 497 -8.05 4.33 8.40
C ILE A 497 -8.71 4.79 7.09
N ASP A 498 -8.56 3.97 6.06
CA ASP A 498 -8.91 4.25 4.66
C ASP A 498 -10.31 3.74 4.27
N PHE A 499 -10.77 4.17 3.10
CA PHE A 499 -11.92 3.57 2.43
C PHE A 499 -11.55 2.18 1.89
N ARG A 500 -12.24 1.14 2.35
CA ARG A 500 -12.14 -0.22 1.78
C ARG A 500 -13.50 -0.73 1.36
N VAL A 501 -13.65 -1.11 0.10
CA VAL A 501 -14.95 -1.48 -0.45
C VAL A 501 -15.52 -2.76 0.20
N GLU A 502 -14.65 -3.68 0.58
CA GLU A 502 -14.99 -4.95 1.21
C GLU A 502 -15.59 -4.81 2.62
N GLN A 503 -15.42 -3.65 3.28
CA GLN A 503 -15.95 -3.44 4.63
C GLN A 503 -17.44 -3.13 4.64
N PHE A 504 -18.00 -2.58 3.55
CA PHE A 504 -19.41 -2.18 3.50
C PHE A 504 -20.38 -3.35 3.61
N PRO A 505 -20.21 -4.47 2.85
CA PRO A 505 -21.00 -5.67 3.04
C PRO A 505 -20.97 -6.21 4.48
N LEU A 506 -19.84 -6.09 5.18
CA LEU A 506 -19.71 -6.52 6.58
C LEU A 506 -20.47 -5.57 7.52
N LEU A 507 -20.20 -4.27 7.44
CA LEU A 507 -20.83 -3.24 8.26
C LEU A 507 -22.36 -3.25 8.13
N GLU A 508 -22.89 -3.40 6.91
CA GLU A 508 -24.34 -3.46 6.66
C GLU A 508 -24.98 -4.69 7.31
N ARG A 509 -24.20 -5.77 7.50
CA ARG A 509 -24.57 -7.00 8.24
C ARG A 509 -24.29 -6.93 9.75
N GLY A 510 -23.94 -5.75 10.28
CA GLY A 510 -23.72 -5.53 11.71
C GLY A 510 -22.34 -5.93 12.22
N TRP A 511 -21.38 -6.14 11.32
CA TRP A 511 -20.00 -6.39 11.73
C TRP A 511 -19.35 -5.12 12.30
N VAL A 512 -18.36 -5.36 13.16
CA VAL A 512 -17.39 -4.34 13.58
C VAL A 512 -16.09 -4.58 12.83
N ILE A 513 -15.49 -3.51 12.30
CA ILE A 513 -14.12 -3.55 11.81
C ILE A 513 -13.24 -2.93 12.90
N ALA A 514 -12.26 -3.69 13.36
CA ALA A 514 -11.28 -3.25 14.34
C ALA A 514 -9.92 -3.14 13.68
N LEU A 515 -9.24 -2.00 13.86
CA LEU A 515 -7.90 -1.73 13.38
C LEU A 515 -6.97 -1.54 14.59
N PRO A 516 -6.35 -2.62 15.11
CA PRO A 516 -5.32 -2.52 16.13
C PRO A 516 -4.04 -1.90 15.55
N HIS A 517 -3.59 -0.79 16.12
CA HIS A 517 -2.37 -0.09 15.71
C HIS A 517 -1.17 -0.62 16.52
N VAL A 518 -0.85 -1.91 16.31
CA VAL A 518 0.15 -2.65 17.10
C VAL A 518 1.57 -2.14 16.87
N ARG A 519 2.48 -2.38 17.82
CA ARG A 519 3.91 -2.09 17.65
C ARG A 519 4.49 -2.76 16.43
N GLY A 520 5.51 -2.14 15.85
CA GLY A 520 6.08 -2.48 14.54
C GLY A 520 5.47 -1.64 13.41
N GLY A 521 4.30 -1.02 13.63
CA GLY A 521 3.84 0.16 12.88
C GLY A 521 4.47 1.45 13.40
N SER A 522 4.13 2.60 12.82
CA SER A 522 4.63 3.92 13.27
C SER A 522 3.53 4.93 13.63
N GLU A 523 2.34 4.44 14.01
CA GLU A 523 1.19 5.26 14.36
C GLU A 523 1.49 6.22 15.53
N LEU A 524 2.31 5.79 16.49
CA LEU A 524 2.77 6.60 17.62
C LEU A 524 4.23 7.06 17.48
N GLY A 525 4.78 7.04 16.26
CA GLY A 525 6.15 7.49 15.99
C GLY A 525 7.17 6.36 15.80
N ARG A 526 8.44 6.73 15.69
CA ARG A 526 9.55 5.80 15.40
C ARG A 526 9.76 4.77 16.49
N ASP A 527 9.66 5.17 17.75
CA ASP A 527 9.86 4.26 18.89
C ASP A 527 8.82 3.13 18.88
N TRP A 528 7.59 3.40 18.42
CA TRP A 528 6.54 2.38 18.25
C TRP A 528 6.92 1.29 17.25
N TYR A 529 7.71 1.66 16.23
CA TYR A 529 8.25 0.72 15.24
C TYR A 529 9.44 -0.07 15.82
N GLU A 530 10.41 0.62 16.43
CA GLU A 530 11.60 -0.01 17.03
C GLU A 530 11.23 -1.03 18.14
N GLU A 531 10.13 -0.79 18.84
CA GLU A 531 9.61 -1.70 19.86
C GLU A 531 8.79 -2.88 19.29
N GLY A 532 8.68 -3.03 17.97
CA GLY A 532 8.00 -4.15 17.33
C GLY A 532 8.80 -4.81 16.21
N LYS A 533 10.14 -4.75 16.29
CA LYS A 533 11.09 -5.37 15.36
C LYS A 533 12.27 -6.02 16.07
N LEU A 534 13.06 -6.84 15.36
CA LEU A 534 14.21 -7.57 15.91
C LEU A 534 13.85 -8.28 17.23
N LYS A 535 14.67 -8.17 18.27
CA LYS A 535 14.42 -8.72 19.62
C LYS A 535 13.08 -8.32 20.25
N ASN A 536 12.46 -7.22 19.78
CA ASN A 536 11.18 -6.73 20.27
C ASN A 536 9.99 -7.20 19.42
N LYS A 537 10.19 -7.98 18.35
CA LYS A 537 9.14 -8.41 17.42
C LYS A 537 7.93 -9.04 18.12
N MET A 538 8.17 -9.74 19.22
CA MET A 538 7.13 -10.41 19.99
C MET A 538 6.03 -9.45 20.49
N ASN A 539 6.36 -8.17 20.67
CA ASN A 539 5.41 -7.14 21.10
C ASN A 539 4.26 -6.95 20.11
N SER A 540 4.50 -7.05 18.80
CA SER A 540 3.45 -6.94 17.78
C SER A 540 2.35 -7.99 17.99
N PHE A 541 2.74 -9.24 18.24
CA PHE A 541 1.80 -10.35 18.47
C PHE A 541 1.07 -10.19 19.80
N LYS A 542 1.79 -9.83 20.87
CA LYS A 542 1.19 -9.61 22.20
C LYS A 542 0.22 -8.44 22.22
N ASP A 543 0.51 -7.35 21.51
CA ASP A 543 -0.41 -6.23 21.31
C ASP A 543 -1.69 -6.68 20.59
N PHE A 544 -1.55 -7.48 19.54
CA PHE A 544 -2.69 -8.00 18.79
C PHE A 544 -3.57 -8.93 19.65
N ILE A 545 -2.96 -9.80 20.45
CA ILE A 545 -3.64 -10.69 21.41
C ILE A 545 -4.37 -9.86 22.47
N ALA A 546 -3.70 -8.89 23.10
CA ALA A 546 -4.31 -8.05 24.13
C ALA A 546 -5.53 -7.29 23.61
N VAL A 547 -5.49 -6.82 22.35
CA VAL A 547 -6.65 -6.22 21.71
C VAL A 547 -7.76 -7.25 21.48
N ALA A 548 -7.46 -8.44 20.96
CA ALA A 548 -8.45 -9.49 20.77
C ALA A 548 -9.16 -9.87 22.08
N GLU A 549 -8.40 -10.07 23.16
CA GLU A 549 -8.93 -10.34 24.51
C GLU A 549 -9.82 -9.20 25.01
N HIS A 550 -9.36 -7.95 24.87
CA HIS A 550 -10.14 -6.79 25.28
C HIS A 550 -11.50 -6.70 24.56
N LEU A 551 -11.56 -7.00 23.25
CA LEU A 551 -12.81 -7.00 22.49
C LEU A 551 -13.76 -8.12 22.96
N VAL A 552 -13.23 -9.27 23.42
CA VAL A 552 -14.02 -10.35 24.00
C VAL A 552 -14.52 -9.97 25.40
N ASP A 553 -13.63 -9.48 26.27
CA ASP A 553 -13.92 -9.16 27.67
C ASP A 553 -14.91 -7.99 27.81
N SER A 554 -14.81 -7.01 26.92
CA SER A 554 -15.77 -5.90 26.83
C SER A 554 -17.15 -6.33 26.32
N LYS A 555 -17.34 -7.62 26.01
CA LYS A 555 -18.54 -8.19 25.39
C LYS A 555 -18.87 -7.52 24.05
N LEU A 556 -17.90 -6.94 23.36
CA LEU A 556 -18.10 -6.50 21.99
C LEU A 556 -18.26 -7.73 21.09
N THR A 557 -17.50 -8.79 21.33
CA THR A 557 -17.55 -10.03 20.55
C THR A 557 -17.31 -11.26 21.44
N SER A 558 -17.15 -12.42 20.83
CA SER A 558 -16.70 -13.65 21.47
C SER A 558 -15.78 -14.40 20.51
N PRO A 559 -15.02 -15.41 20.97
CA PRO A 559 -14.18 -16.20 20.08
C PRO A 559 -14.94 -16.85 18.91
N GLU A 560 -16.24 -17.14 19.08
CA GLU A 560 -17.10 -17.67 18.00
C GLU A 560 -17.42 -16.64 16.92
N HIS A 561 -17.24 -15.34 17.20
CA HIS A 561 -17.58 -14.23 16.32
C HIS A 561 -16.38 -13.35 15.95
N LEU A 562 -15.20 -13.65 16.49
CA LEU A 562 -13.98 -12.90 16.23
C LEU A 562 -13.22 -13.51 15.04
N THR A 563 -12.90 -12.68 14.06
CA THR A 563 -12.08 -13.04 12.89
C THR A 563 -10.95 -12.05 12.70
N ALA A 564 -9.91 -12.45 11.97
CA ALA A 564 -8.81 -11.56 11.63
C ALA A 564 -8.34 -11.72 10.18
N MET A 565 -7.79 -10.64 9.63
CA MET A 565 -7.20 -10.62 8.29
C MET A 565 -5.83 -9.95 8.30
N GLY A 566 -4.86 -10.63 7.70
CA GLY A 566 -3.48 -10.17 7.54
C GLY A 566 -3.02 -10.26 6.09
N THR A 567 -2.15 -9.35 5.66
CA THR A 567 -1.55 -9.38 4.31
C THR A 567 -0.04 -9.22 4.41
N SER A 568 0.76 -9.97 3.64
CA SER A 568 2.23 -9.88 3.64
C SER A 568 2.81 -10.08 5.05
N ALA A 569 3.57 -9.13 5.62
CA ALA A 569 4.01 -9.18 7.02
C ALA A 569 2.86 -9.09 8.04
N GLY A 570 1.73 -8.46 7.71
CA GLY A 570 0.50 -8.61 8.50
C GLY A 570 -0.05 -10.05 8.47
N GLY A 571 0.29 -10.82 7.44
CA GLY A 571 0.04 -12.26 7.36
C GLY A 571 0.89 -13.06 8.35
N LEU A 572 2.10 -12.60 8.69
CA LEU A 572 2.89 -13.13 9.81
C LEU A 572 2.17 -12.87 11.14
N LEU A 573 1.77 -11.61 11.37
CA LEU A 573 1.05 -11.18 12.58
C LEU A 573 -0.19 -12.03 12.85
N VAL A 574 -1.05 -12.15 11.84
CA VAL A 574 -2.31 -12.92 11.96
C VAL A 574 -2.04 -14.43 11.91
N GLY A 575 -1.06 -14.88 11.12
CA GLY A 575 -0.67 -16.29 11.02
C GLY A 575 -0.12 -16.85 12.32
N ALA A 576 0.59 -16.05 13.12
CA ALA A 576 1.10 -16.47 14.43
C ALA A 576 -0.04 -16.84 15.40
N MET A 577 -1.25 -16.28 15.21
CA MET A 577 -2.40 -16.62 16.05
C MET A 577 -2.84 -18.08 15.89
N LEU A 578 -2.44 -18.76 14.80
CA LEU A 578 -2.72 -20.18 14.61
C LEU A 578 -2.11 -21.05 15.72
N HIS A 579 -0.98 -20.65 16.31
CA HIS A 579 -0.32 -21.40 17.37
C HIS A 579 -0.26 -20.64 18.70
N MET A 580 -0.18 -19.31 18.68
CA MET A 580 -0.11 -18.52 19.92
C MET A 580 -1.45 -18.48 20.66
N ARG A 581 -2.56 -18.27 19.95
CA ARG A 581 -3.93 -18.14 20.50
C ARG A 581 -5.01 -18.67 19.55
N PRO A 582 -4.96 -19.97 19.17
CA PRO A 582 -5.98 -20.56 18.29
C PRO A 582 -7.40 -20.56 18.90
N ASP A 583 -7.50 -20.40 20.22
CA ASP A 583 -8.75 -20.31 20.96
C ASP A 583 -9.51 -18.99 20.76
N LEU A 584 -8.83 -17.89 20.38
CA LEU A 584 -9.44 -16.55 20.33
C LEU A 584 -10.24 -16.28 19.06
N PHE A 585 -9.95 -16.99 17.96
CA PHE A 585 -10.48 -16.63 16.64
C PHE A 585 -11.32 -17.76 16.04
N LYS A 586 -12.46 -17.39 15.46
CA LYS A 586 -13.28 -18.31 14.67
C LYS A 586 -12.67 -18.56 13.29
N ALA A 587 -12.12 -17.52 12.67
CA ALA A 587 -11.56 -17.61 11.33
C ALA A 587 -10.44 -16.59 11.06
N LEU A 588 -9.45 -17.01 10.26
CA LEU A 588 -8.33 -16.19 9.82
C LEU A 588 -8.27 -16.14 8.28
N LEU A 589 -8.03 -14.95 7.74
CA LEU A 589 -7.78 -14.72 6.31
C LEU A 589 -6.35 -14.22 6.12
N LEU A 590 -5.51 -15.03 5.49
CA LEU A 590 -4.08 -14.78 5.30
C LEU A 590 -3.79 -14.54 3.82
N LYS A 591 -3.43 -13.32 3.45
CA LYS A 591 -3.20 -12.93 2.06
C LYS A 591 -1.72 -12.76 1.77
N VAL A 592 -1.20 -13.49 0.79
CA VAL A 592 0.25 -13.54 0.43
C VAL A 592 1.14 -13.52 1.68
N PRO A 593 0.91 -14.42 2.66
CA PRO A 593 1.36 -14.19 4.03
C PRO A 593 2.81 -14.65 4.23
N PHE A 594 3.61 -13.83 4.92
CA PHE A 594 4.98 -14.20 5.34
C PHE A 594 4.89 -15.16 6.54
N VAL A 595 4.89 -16.47 6.31
CA VAL A 595 4.53 -17.49 7.32
C VAL A 595 5.62 -18.51 7.61
N ASP A 596 6.71 -18.47 6.86
CA ASP A 596 7.91 -19.26 7.10
C ASP A 596 9.14 -18.34 7.14
N PRO A 597 9.17 -17.41 8.11
CA PRO A 597 10.23 -16.42 8.20
C PRO A 597 11.59 -17.05 8.47
N LEU A 598 11.65 -18.19 9.16
CA LEU A 598 12.91 -18.85 9.48
C LEU A 598 13.59 -19.40 8.23
N SER A 599 12.88 -20.16 7.38
CA SER A 599 13.44 -20.61 6.10
C SER A 599 13.87 -19.43 5.23
N ALA A 600 13.04 -18.38 5.16
CA ALA A 600 13.35 -17.22 4.32
C ALA A 600 14.60 -16.47 4.79
N MET A 601 14.72 -16.22 6.09
CA MET A 601 15.84 -15.46 6.65
C MET A 601 17.16 -16.26 6.70
N LEU A 602 17.10 -17.59 6.65
CA LEU A 602 18.28 -18.46 6.51
C LEU A 602 18.83 -18.49 5.07
N ASP A 603 18.06 -18.07 4.07
CA ASP A 603 18.46 -18.07 2.66
C ASP A 603 18.78 -16.66 2.15
N PRO A 604 20.07 -16.24 2.15
CA PRO A 604 20.47 -14.93 1.67
C PRO A 604 20.38 -14.76 0.14
N SER A 605 20.02 -15.81 -0.61
CA SER A 605 19.83 -15.73 -2.06
C SER A 605 18.44 -15.22 -2.47
N LEU A 606 17.49 -15.17 -1.53
CA LEU A 606 16.16 -14.63 -1.80
C LEU A 606 16.21 -13.10 -1.94
N PRO A 607 15.37 -12.49 -2.82
CA PRO A 607 15.49 -11.08 -3.20
C PRO A 607 15.48 -10.07 -2.04
N LEU A 608 14.73 -10.35 -0.96
CA LEU A 608 14.55 -9.41 0.15
C LEU A 608 15.33 -9.78 1.41
N THR A 609 15.85 -11.00 1.54
CA THR A 609 16.33 -11.52 2.83
C THR A 609 17.40 -10.65 3.47
N GLN A 610 18.44 -10.27 2.73
CA GLN A 610 19.53 -9.46 3.28
C GLN A 610 19.06 -8.05 3.69
N ILE A 611 18.13 -7.49 2.91
CA ILE A 611 17.53 -6.18 3.16
C ILE A 611 16.61 -6.20 4.38
N GLU A 612 16.04 -7.36 4.71
CA GLU A 612 15.12 -7.54 5.84
C GLU A 612 15.79 -7.99 7.15
N TYR A 613 17.10 -8.28 7.17
CA TYR A 613 17.81 -8.56 8.42
C TYR A 613 17.67 -7.44 9.46
N PRO A 614 17.71 -6.14 9.11
CA PRO A 614 17.43 -5.07 10.06
C PRO A 614 15.99 -5.06 10.59
N GLU A 615 15.04 -5.81 10.00
CA GLU A 615 13.66 -5.94 10.48
C GLU A 615 13.48 -7.14 11.41
N TRP A 616 13.93 -8.32 10.99
CA TRP A 616 13.64 -9.60 11.68
C TRP A 616 14.83 -10.15 12.48
N GLY A 617 16.05 -9.85 12.05
CA GLY A 617 17.30 -10.44 12.53
C GLY A 617 17.92 -11.38 11.48
N ASN A 618 19.22 -11.68 11.62
CA ASN A 618 19.93 -12.61 10.75
C ASN A 618 20.14 -13.96 11.49
N PRO A 619 19.27 -14.96 11.27
CA PRO A 619 19.36 -16.24 11.97
C PRO A 619 20.52 -17.13 11.48
N THR A 620 21.17 -16.79 10.36
CA THR A 620 22.34 -17.53 9.86
C THR A 620 23.54 -17.32 10.76
N ASP A 621 23.76 -16.09 11.22
CA ASP A 621 24.93 -15.71 12.01
C ASP A 621 24.63 -15.58 13.52
N ASP A 622 23.38 -15.31 13.89
CA ASP A 622 22.98 -15.06 15.27
C ASP A 622 22.03 -16.16 15.80
N PRO A 623 22.46 -16.98 16.78
CA PRO A 623 21.62 -18.02 17.38
C PRO A 623 20.43 -17.46 18.18
N GLU A 624 20.52 -16.25 18.73
CA GLU A 624 19.39 -15.62 19.43
C GLU A 624 18.33 -15.15 18.43
N ALA A 625 18.75 -14.61 17.27
CA ALA A 625 17.84 -14.30 16.18
C ALA A 625 17.16 -15.55 15.64
N TYR A 626 17.90 -16.67 15.51
CA TYR A 626 17.33 -17.97 15.14
C TYR A 626 16.21 -18.39 16.10
N ASP A 627 16.49 -18.46 17.40
CA ASP A 627 15.51 -18.85 18.43
C ASP A 627 14.27 -17.96 18.41
N LEU A 628 14.49 -16.66 18.28
CA LEU A 628 13.41 -15.69 18.28
C LEU A 628 12.51 -15.87 17.05
N ILE A 629 13.09 -15.94 15.85
CA ILE A 629 12.33 -16.10 14.61
C ILE A 629 11.56 -17.42 14.64
N GLU A 630 12.21 -18.50 15.07
CA GLU A 630 11.57 -19.82 15.25
C GLU A 630 10.37 -19.74 16.20
N SER A 631 10.50 -19.03 17.33
CA SER A 631 9.46 -18.97 18.37
C SER A 631 8.12 -18.38 17.92
N TYR A 632 8.10 -17.58 16.84
CA TYR A 632 6.87 -16.97 16.32
C TYR A 632 6.50 -17.44 14.90
N ALA A 633 7.37 -18.21 14.24
CA ALA A 633 7.16 -18.63 12.86
C ALA A 633 5.91 -19.53 12.73
N PRO A 634 4.88 -19.12 11.95
CA PRO A 634 3.67 -19.92 11.83
C PRO A 634 3.92 -21.33 11.30
N TYR A 635 4.79 -21.49 10.30
CA TYR A 635 5.12 -22.81 9.73
C TYR A 635 5.73 -23.78 10.74
N ASP A 636 6.73 -23.31 11.50
CA ASP A 636 7.48 -24.14 12.46
C ASP A 636 6.64 -24.57 13.66
N ASN A 637 5.68 -23.73 14.09
CA ASN A 637 4.87 -23.96 15.28
C ASN A 637 3.54 -24.71 15.03
N ILE A 638 3.26 -25.16 13.79
CA ILE A 638 2.15 -26.09 13.54
C ILE A 638 2.61 -27.53 13.70
N HIS A 639 2.05 -28.24 14.67
CA HIS A 639 2.33 -29.65 14.92
C HIS A 639 1.09 -30.39 15.46
N PRO A 640 1.03 -31.73 15.41
CA PRO A 640 -0.15 -32.50 15.84
C PRO A 640 -0.63 -32.20 17.27
N HIS A 641 0.28 -31.95 18.22
CA HIS A 641 -0.10 -31.63 19.61
C HIS A 641 -0.95 -30.35 19.74
N LEU A 642 -0.80 -29.39 18.82
CA LEU A 642 -1.60 -28.17 18.82
C LEU A 642 -3.11 -28.47 18.68
N PHE A 643 -3.46 -29.57 18.02
CA PHE A 643 -4.85 -29.99 17.82
C PHE A 643 -5.38 -30.88 18.95
N SER A 644 -4.50 -31.46 19.77
CA SER A 644 -4.91 -32.18 20.99
C SER A 644 -5.15 -31.23 22.16
N ASP A 645 -4.36 -30.16 22.23
CA ASP A 645 -4.34 -29.26 23.39
C ASP A 645 -5.45 -28.20 23.31
N HIS A 646 -5.98 -27.97 22.11
CA HIS A 646 -7.06 -27.03 21.86
C HIS A 646 -8.32 -27.71 21.32
N THR A 647 -9.45 -27.45 21.99
CA THR A 647 -10.78 -27.89 21.55
C THR A 647 -11.33 -27.09 20.37
N SER A 648 -10.68 -25.98 20.02
CA SER A 648 -11.04 -25.11 18.90
C SER A 648 -9.80 -24.58 18.18
N PHE A 649 -9.87 -24.56 16.85
CA PHE A 649 -8.87 -23.98 15.97
C PHE A 649 -9.59 -23.09 14.94
N PRO A 650 -9.03 -21.95 14.51
CA PRO A 650 -9.70 -21.10 13.53
C PRO A 650 -9.80 -21.80 12.17
N SER A 651 -10.92 -21.60 11.45
CA SER A 651 -10.92 -21.86 10.02
C SER A 651 -9.96 -20.88 9.32
N VAL A 652 -9.16 -21.34 8.36
CA VAL A 652 -8.17 -20.51 7.69
C VAL A 652 -8.38 -20.49 6.18
N TYR A 653 -8.28 -19.31 5.57
CA TYR A 653 -8.21 -19.14 4.12
C TYR A 653 -6.93 -18.41 3.77
N ILE A 654 -6.05 -19.09 3.06
CA ILE A 654 -4.74 -18.62 2.62
C ILE A 654 -4.79 -18.31 1.13
N THR A 655 -4.25 -17.17 0.71
CA THR A 655 -4.03 -16.86 -0.71
C THR A 655 -2.55 -16.61 -0.98
N GLY A 656 -2.07 -16.99 -2.16
CA GLY A 656 -0.70 -16.72 -2.63
C GLY A 656 -0.63 -16.50 -4.14
N GLY A 657 0.51 -16.04 -4.63
CA GLY A 657 0.78 -15.84 -6.06
C GLY A 657 2.06 -16.52 -6.49
N MET A 658 2.08 -17.15 -7.66
CA MET A 658 3.26 -17.86 -8.17
C MET A 658 4.39 -16.93 -8.64
N LYS A 659 4.05 -15.70 -9.00
CA LYS A 659 5.02 -14.66 -9.44
C LYS A 659 5.32 -13.65 -8.33
N ASP A 660 4.97 -13.97 -7.07
CA ASP A 660 5.21 -13.10 -5.93
C ASP A 660 6.70 -13.09 -5.57
N GLN A 661 7.34 -11.95 -5.76
CA GLN A 661 8.76 -11.73 -5.47
C GLN A 661 9.01 -11.16 -4.06
N ARG A 662 7.97 -10.73 -3.34
CA ARG A 662 8.11 -10.22 -1.96
C ARG A 662 7.93 -11.33 -0.93
N VAL A 663 6.88 -12.14 -1.10
CA VAL A 663 6.65 -13.33 -0.28
C VAL A 663 6.62 -14.52 -1.22
N ALA A 664 7.66 -15.36 -1.14
CA ALA A 664 7.80 -16.47 -2.04
C ALA A 664 6.59 -17.42 -1.98
N TYR A 665 6.15 -17.89 -3.16
CA TYR A 665 4.94 -18.70 -3.33
C TYR A 665 4.91 -19.96 -2.45
N TRP A 666 6.08 -20.49 -2.08
CA TRP A 666 6.21 -21.71 -1.29
C TRP A 666 5.82 -21.52 0.17
N GLN A 667 5.86 -20.29 0.71
CA GLN A 667 5.48 -20.04 2.11
C GLN A 667 4.02 -20.41 2.41
N PRO A 668 3.00 -19.88 1.70
CA PRO A 668 1.62 -20.30 1.92
C PRO A 668 1.37 -21.78 1.57
N LEU A 669 2.11 -22.35 0.61
CA LEU A 669 2.02 -23.78 0.26
C LEU A 669 2.51 -24.68 1.40
N LYS A 670 3.70 -24.41 1.93
CA LYS A 670 4.28 -25.16 3.05
C LYS A 670 3.43 -25.06 4.30
N LEU A 671 2.92 -23.87 4.63
CA LEU A 671 2.00 -23.71 5.75
C LEU A 671 0.72 -24.56 5.57
N MET A 672 0.11 -24.54 4.38
CA MET A 672 -1.06 -25.39 4.11
C MET A 672 -0.69 -26.87 4.22
N ALA A 673 0.43 -27.30 3.66
CA ALA A 673 0.90 -28.68 3.75
C ALA A 673 1.08 -29.13 5.20
N ARG A 674 1.69 -28.28 6.04
CA ARG A 674 1.89 -28.53 7.47
C ARG A 674 0.55 -28.63 8.22
N LEU A 675 -0.40 -27.74 7.92
CA LEU A 675 -1.76 -27.81 8.46
C LEU A 675 -2.46 -29.11 8.06
N ARG A 676 -2.43 -29.49 6.76
CA ARG A 676 -3.03 -30.72 6.25
C ARG A 676 -2.43 -31.98 6.88
N HIS A 677 -1.13 -31.96 7.13
CA HIS A 677 -0.40 -33.09 7.71
C HIS A 677 -0.66 -33.23 9.22
N SER A 678 -0.76 -32.11 9.93
CA SER A 678 -0.87 -32.08 11.39
C SER A 678 -2.33 -32.15 11.88
N MET A 679 -3.27 -31.61 11.11
CA MET A 679 -4.68 -31.53 11.49
C MET A 679 -5.37 -32.90 11.33
N PRO A 680 -6.08 -33.40 12.36
CA PRO A 680 -6.86 -34.63 12.25
C PRO A 680 -7.89 -34.59 11.12
N ALA A 681 -8.11 -35.72 10.46
CA ALA A 681 -8.99 -35.81 9.28
C ALA A 681 -10.46 -35.39 9.54
N GLN A 682 -10.91 -35.38 10.79
CA GLN A 682 -12.26 -35.00 11.21
C GLN A 682 -12.28 -33.74 12.10
N TYR A 683 -11.34 -32.83 11.90
CA TYR A 683 -11.35 -31.55 12.64
C TYR A 683 -12.44 -30.61 12.10
N PRO A 684 -13.18 -29.88 12.96
CA PRO A 684 -14.31 -29.04 12.54
C PRO A 684 -13.92 -27.82 11.69
N SER A 685 -12.68 -27.37 11.78
CA SER A 685 -12.17 -26.16 11.12
C SER A 685 -11.85 -26.41 9.65
N THR A 686 -12.13 -25.42 8.81
CA THR A 686 -11.84 -25.51 7.38
C THR A 686 -10.52 -24.82 7.06
N ALA A 687 -9.61 -25.49 6.34
CA ALA A 687 -8.39 -24.88 5.79
C ALA A 687 -8.48 -24.83 4.26
N LEU A 688 -8.39 -23.63 3.68
CA LEU A 688 -8.47 -23.36 2.24
C LEU A 688 -7.20 -22.67 1.75
N LEU A 689 -6.68 -23.08 0.59
CA LEU A 689 -5.55 -22.43 -0.08
C LEU A 689 -5.96 -22.09 -1.51
N GLN A 690 -5.65 -20.87 -1.94
CA GLN A 690 -5.79 -20.44 -3.32
C GLN A 690 -4.49 -19.80 -3.82
N MET A 691 -3.87 -20.43 -4.80
CA MET A 691 -2.69 -19.93 -5.49
C MET A 691 -3.09 -19.38 -6.86
N ASP A 692 -2.79 -18.11 -7.10
CA ASP A 692 -2.92 -17.48 -8.42
C ASP A 692 -1.64 -17.73 -9.22
N LEU A 693 -1.77 -18.33 -10.41
CA LEU A 693 -0.64 -18.74 -11.24
C LEU A 693 0.00 -17.56 -11.99
N ASP A 694 -0.73 -16.47 -12.18
CA ASP A 694 -0.31 -15.34 -13.00
C ASP A 694 0.01 -14.07 -12.21
N ARG A 695 -0.31 -14.06 -10.90
CA ARG A 695 -0.21 -12.90 -10.02
C ARG A 695 1.11 -12.86 -9.23
N GLY A 696 1.66 -11.65 -9.08
CA GLY A 696 2.71 -11.29 -8.13
C GLY A 696 2.16 -10.61 -6.86
N HIS A 697 3.01 -9.95 -6.08
CA HIS A 697 2.62 -9.45 -4.74
C HIS A 697 1.46 -8.44 -4.75
N PHE A 698 1.52 -7.48 -5.68
CA PHE A 698 0.50 -6.44 -5.86
C PHE A 698 -0.13 -6.44 -7.25
N SER A 699 0.20 -7.41 -8.10
CA SER A 699 -0.05 -7.29 -9.53
C SER A 699 -1.52 -7.03 -9.81
N GLY A 700 -1.74 -6.03 -10.67
CA GLY A 700 -3.04 -5.47 -11.03
C GLY A 700 -3.88 -6.45 -11.83
N ALA A 701 -4.53 -7.38 -11.14
CA ALA A 701 -5.71 -8.01 -11.70
C ALA A 701 -6.70 -6.92 -12.12
N GLU A 702 -7.37 -7.10 -13.25
CA GLU A 702 -8.45 -6.20 -13.67
C GLU A 702 -9.39 -5.96 -12.48
N GLN A 703 -9.89 -4.73 -12.32
CA GLN A 703 -10.69 -4.31 -11.17
C GLN A 703 -11.80 -5.32 -10.83
N GLU A 704 -12.41 -5.92 -11.86
CA GLU A 704 -13.44 -6.96 -11.73
C GLU A 704 -12.94 -8.22 -11.01
N SER A 705 -11.77 -8.74 -11.38
CA SER A 705 -11.16 -9.92 -10.77
C SER A 705 -10.82 -9.66 -9.29
N ARG A 706 -10.23 -8.49 -8.99
CA ARG A 706 -9.94 -8.07 -7.61
C ARG A 706 -11.20 -8.00 -6.75
N LEU A 707 -12.30 -7.46 -7.28
CA LEU A 707 -13.58 -7.42 -6.57
C LEU A 707 -14.18 -8.80 -6.37
N SER A 708 -14.02 -9.71 -7.34
CA SER A 708 -14.46 -11.10 -7.20
C SER A 708 -13.71 -11.82 -6.08
N ASP A 709 -12.40 -11.65 -5.98
CA ASP A 709 -11.58 -12.24 -4.91
C ASP A 709 -12.01 -11.72 -3.53
N LEU A 710 -12.18 -10.40 -3.40
CA LEU A 710 -12.67 -9.79 -2.15
C LEU A 710 -14.05 -10.33 -1.77
N ALA A 711 -14.95 -10.51 -2.74
CA ALA A 711 -16.28 -11.04 -2.49
C ALA A 711 -16.24 -12.48 -1.96
N GLN A 712 -15.35 -13.32 -2.51
CA GLN A 712 -15.12 -14.68 -2.06
C GLN A 712 -14.54 -14.72 -0.64
N GLN A 713 -13.56 -13.85 -0.35
CA GLN A 713 -12.93 -13.73 0.96
C GLN A 713 -13.93 -13.29 2.04
N MET A 714 -14.75 -12.27 1.76
CA MET A 714 -15.78 -11.83 2.71
C MET A 714 -16.89 -12.87 2.88
N ALA A 715 -17.27 -13.58 1.81
CA ALA A 715 -18.22 -14.69 1.91
C ALA A 715 -17.71 -15.79 2.84
N PHE A 716 -16.43 -16.15 2.75
CA PHE A 716 -15.79 -17.11 3.65
C PHE A 716 -15.91 -16.66 5.11
N LEU A 717 -15.49 -15.43 5.45
CA LEU A 717 -15.57 -14.92 6.82
C LEU A 717 -17.01 -14.91 7.35
N ILE A 718 -17.96 -14.45 6.54
CA ILE A 718 -19.38 -14.41 6.91
C ILE A 718 -19.90 -15.81 7.23
N THR A 719 -19.54 -16.82 6.44
CA THR A 719 -20.06 -18.18 6.62
C THR A 719 -19.43 -18.91 7.81
N GLN A 720 -18.24 -18.51 8.24
CA GLN A 720 -17.64 -19.07 9.46
C GLN A 720 -18.33 -18.58 10.74
N VAL A 721 -18.82 -17.34 10.75
CA VAL A 721 -19.42 -16.72 11.93
C VAL A 721 -20.95 -16.86 11.95
N ASN A 722 -21.62 -16.76 10.80
CA ASN A 722 -23.07 -16.85 10.68
C ASN A 722 -23.50 -18.18 10.05
N THR A 723 -23.49 -19.26 10.84
CA THR A 723 -23.80 -20.63 10.39
C THR A 723 -25.29 -20.94 10.21
N LYS A 724 -26.17 -19.93 10.20
CA LYS A 724 -27.62 -20.08 10.00
C LYS A 724 -28.11 -19.45 8.71
#